data_AF-A0A0E0LWE4-F1
#
_entry.id   AF-A0A0E0LWE4-F1
#
_cell.length_a   1.000
_cell.length_b   1.000
_cell.length_c   1.000
_cell.angle_alpha   90.00
_cell.angle_beta   90.00
_cell.angle_gamma   90.00
#
_symmetry.space_group_name_H-M   'P 1'
#
loop_
_entity.id
_entity.type
_entity.pdbx_description
1 polymer ?
#
loop_
_entity_poly.entity_id
_entity_poly.type
_entity_poly.pdbx_seq_one_letter_code
_entity_poly.pdbx_strand_id
1 'polypeptide(L)'
;MTVGAGVAVQDGSLVALGATVLTEVRDNVLLTPAAGAGMTSGAFVGVRSATAGSRTVFPVGKLRELRFMCTFRFKMWWMTQRMGTSGRDIPFETQFLLVEAAAAGDAGDGPATVYTVFLPILEGSFRAVLQGNSDDELEICLESVITNSVKAVERHLQTFSHREKKKMPDMLNWFGWCTWDAFYTDVTSEGVKEGLQSLGKGGTGPKFVIIDDGWQSVSMDPAGIASLADNSANFANRLTHIKENHKFQLNGRKGHREENPANGLAHIVNEIKGKHELKYVYVWHAITGYWGGVRPGADGMEHYESKMQYPVSSPGVQKNEPCDALNSITTNGLGLVNPDRVFSFYDELHAYLASAGIDGVKVDVQNILETLGAGHGGRVLLARKYHQALEASIARNFRDNGIICCMSHNTDNLYSSKRSAVVRASDDFWPRDPASHTIHIASVAYNTVFLGEFMQPDWDMFHSVHPMAEYHAAARAVGGCAIYVSDKPGNHDFDLLKKLVLPDGSILRAKLPGRPTRDCLFSDPARDGKSILKIWSLNEHSGVIGAFNCQGAGWCRVGKKNLVHDEQPATVTGVIRAQDVHHLATVAADGWNGDVIVYSHIGGEVTCLPKNASLPVTLKTREYEVFTVVPLKKLDNGVSFAAVGLIAMFNSGGAVTAVRYVEDAGVEVRVRGSGTVGAYSSARPTRVVVDSEAAEFCYVDGCGLVTFELAVPEQELYSWTISIEY
;
A
#
# COMPACT_ATOMS: atom_id res chain seq x y z
N MET A 1 -44.65 -7.31 -6.42
CA MET A 1 -43.54 -7.64 -5.50
C MET A 1 -42.35 -6.78 -5.87
N THR A 2 -41.90 -5.91 -4.97
CA THR A 2 -40.60 -5.25 -5.09
C THR A 2 -39.51 -6.25 -4.70
N VAL A 3 -38.58 -6.53 -5.60
CA VAL A 3 -37.33 -7.22 -5.23
C VAL A 3 -36.55 -6.23 -4.37
N GLY A 4 -36.57 -6.45 -3.05
CA GLY A 4 -35.81 -5.63 -2.11
C GLY A 4 -34.31 -5.75 -2.36
N ALA A 5 -33.54 -4.76 -1.93
CA ALA A 5 -32.10 -4.91 -1.86
C ALA A 5 -31.75 -6.14 -1.01
N GLY A 6 -30.69 -6.86 -1.36
CA GLY A 6 -30.28 -8.12 -0.71
C GLY A 6 -29.83 -8.03 0.75
N VAL A 7 -30.25 -7.01 1.51
CA VAL A 7 -29.97 -6.80 2.94
C VAL A 7 -31.25 -6.31 3.63
N ALA A 8 -31.67 -6.98 4.70
CA ALA A 8 -32.89 -6.65 5.45
C ALA A 8 -32.73 -6.95 6.95
N VAL A 9 -33.53 -6.30 7.80
CA VAL A 9 -33.77 -6.77 9.18
C VAL A 9 -35.04 -7.62 9.17
N GLN A 10 -34.96 -8.85 9.65
CA GLN A 10 -36.05 -9.82 9.73
C GLN A 10 -35.94 -10.54 11.07
N ASP A 11 -37.04 -10.67 11.81
CA ASP A 11 -37.12 -11.39 13.09
C ASP A 11 -35.97 -11.07 14.08
N GLY A 12 -35.70 -9.76 14.26
CA GLY A 12 -34.64 -9.27 15.15
C GLY A 12 -33.21 -9.59 14.68
N SER A 13 -33.01 -9.93 13.41
CA SER A 13 -31.73 -10.32 12.82
C SER A 13 -31.42 -9.53 11.54
N LEU A 14 -30.15 -9.17 11.34
CA LEU A 14 -29.68 -8.55 10.10
C LEU A 14 -29.29 -9.67 9.13
N VAL A 15 -30.04 -9.80 8.04
CA VAL A 15 -29.88 -10.84 7.01
C VAL A 15 -29.34 -10.21 5.73
N ALA A 16 -28.27 -10.78 5.19
CA ALA A 16 -27.70 -10.41 3.90
C ALA A 16 -27.70 -11.63 2.97
N LEU A 17 -28.36 -11.52 1.82
CA LEU A 17 -28.47 -12.57 0.79
C LEU A 17 -28.86 -13.96 1.35
N GLY A 18 -29.75 -13.99 2.34
CA GLY A 18 -30.22 -15.23 3.01
C GLY A 18 -29.33 -15.74 4.14
N ALA A 19 -28.16 -15.13 4.40
CA ALA A 19 -27.32 -15.42 5.55
C ALA A 19 -27.59 -14.44 6.70
N THR A 20 -27.76 -14.93 7.92
CA THR A 20 -27.82 -14.09 9.12
C THR A 20 -26.42 -13.62 9.49
N VAL A 21 -26.24 -12.32 9.73
CA VAL A 21 -24.94 -11.68 9.99
C VAL A 21 -24.89 -11.01 11.36
N LEU A 22 -26.02 -10.47 11.84
CA LEU A 22 -26.21 -10.06 13.24
C LEU A 22 -27.52 -10.63 13.77
N THR A 23 -27.54 -10.96 15.06
CA THR A 23 -28.73 -11.35 15.84
C THR A 23 -29.03 -10.31 16.91
N GLU A 24 -30.19 -10.36 17.58
CA GLU A 24 -30.55 -9.40 18.65
C GLU A 24 -30.44 -7.91 18.20
N VAL A 25 -30.84 -7.62 16.95
CA VAL A 25 -30.74 -6.29 16.34
C VAL A 25 -31.70 -5.31 17.03
N ARG A 26 -31.18 -4.14 17.42
CA ARG A 26 -31.92 -3.16 18.23
C ARG A 26 -33.00 -2.41 17.43
N ASP A 27 -34.17 -2.15 18.03
CA ASP A 27 -35.33 -1.52 17.37
C ASP A 27 -35.11 -0.10 16.83
N ASN A 28 -34.06 0.60 17.28
CA ASN A 28 -33.71 1.92 16.80
C ASN A 28 -32.79 1.91 15.56
N VAL A 29 -32.42 0.73 15.07
CA VAL A 29 -31.64 0.52 13.84
C VAL A 29 -32.54 0.71 12.62
N LEU A 30 -32.01 1.36 11.58
CA LEU A 30 -32.67 1.59 10.31
C LEU A 30 -31.88 0.91 9.18
N LEU A 31 -32.58 0.53 8.10
CA LEU A 31 -31.96 0.21 6.82
C LEU A 31 -32.53 1.12 5.74
N THR A 32 -31.64 1.73 4.96
CA THR A 32 -31.97 2.49 3.74
C THR A 32 -31.33 1.80 2.54
N PRO A 33 -32.09 1.21 1.61
CA PRO A 33 -31.53 0.55 0.43
C PRO A 33 -30.62 1.48 -0.39
N ALA A 34 -29.50 0.96 -0.90
CA ALA A 34 -28.61 1.74 -1.75
C ALA A 34 -29.24 1.94 -3.15
N ALA A 35 -29.60 3.19 -3.47
CA ALA A 35 -30.28 3.52 -4.73
C ALA A 35 -29.28 3.78 -5.87
N GLY A 36 -29.41 3.06 -6.98
CA GLY A 36 -28.66 3.32 -8.21
C GLY A 36 -28.73 2.18 -9.23
N ALA A 37 -28.65 2.50 -10.52
CA ALA A 37 -28.56 1.49 -11.58
C ALA A 37 -27.27 0.65 -11.40
N GLY A 38 -27.42 -0.67 -11.30
CA GLY A 38 -26.31 -1.59 -11.06
C GLY A 38 -25.97 -1.86 -9.58
N MET A 39 -26.78 -1.41 -8.62
CA MET A 39 -26.63 -1.75 -7.19
C MET A 39 -27.85 -2.51 -6.65
N THR A 40 -27.74 -3.83 -6.54
CA THR A 40 -28.85 -4.72 -6.12
C THR A 40 -28.71 -5.30 -4.71
N SER A 41 -27.52 -5.26 -4.11
CA SER A 41 -27.18 -6.08 -2.94
C SER A 41 -26.55 -5.30 -1.78
N GLY A 42 -27.03 -4.07 -1.52
CA GLY A 42 -26.49 -3.24 -0.44
C GLY A 42 -27.52 -2.28 0.17
N ALA A 43 -27.31 -1.94 1.43
CA ALA A 43 -28.10 -0.97 2.19
C ALA A 43 -27.18 -0.18 3.13
N PHE A 44 -27.55 1.07 3.41
CA PHE A 44 -27.00 1.85 4.51
C PHE A 44 -27.72 1.47 5.79
N VAL A 45 -26.99 1.00 6.79
CA VAL A 45 -27.51 0.95 8.17
C VAL A 45 -27.61 2.40 8.67
N GLY A 46 -28.58 2.69 9.54
CA GLY A 46 -28.70 3.95 10.29
C GLY A 46 -29.09 3.67 11.75
N VAL A 47 -28.99 4.65 12.64
CA VAL A 47 -29.49 4.54 14.03
C VAL A 47 -30.25 5.80 14.44
N ARG A 48 -31.45 5.64 15.01
CA ARG A 48 -32.21 6.74 15.62
C ARG A 48 -31.67 7.05 17.02
N SER A 49 -31.34 8.32 17.24
CA SER A 49 -30.99 8.89 18.54
C SER A 49 -31.93 10.05 18.89
N ALA A 50 -32.36 10.11 20.15
CA ALA A 50 -33.04 11.28 20.70
C ALA A 50 -32.06 12.32 21.29
N THR A 51 -30.79 11.94 21.48
CA THR A 51 -29.74 12.80 22.03
C THR A 51 -28.76 13.24 20.94
N ALA A 52 -28.55 14.55 20.85
CA ALA A 52 -27.42 15.12 20.11
C ALA A 52 -26.17 15.08 20.99
N GLY A 53 -25.03 14.68 20.42
CA GLY A 53 -23.76 14.59 21.14
C GLY A 53 -22.57 14.64 20.19
N SER A 54 -21.41 15.10 20.69
CA SER A 54 -20.16 15.15 19.93
C SER A 54 -19.51 13.77 19.72
N ARG A 55 -19.89 12.79 20.54
CA ARG A 55 -19.60 11.36 20.37
C ARG A 55 -20.73 10.55 21.02
N THR A 56 -21.33 9.64 20.26
CA THR A 56 -22.27 8.63 20.76
C THR A 56 -21.86 7.27 20.23
N VAL A 57 -22.20 6.20 20.96
CA VAL A 57 -21.92 4.81 20.60
C VAL A 57 -23.25 4.07 20.66
N PHE A 58 -23.55 3.28 19.64
CA PHE A 58 -24.80 2.52 19.54
C PHE A 58 -24.49 1.06 19.24
N PRO A 59 -24.84 0.11 20.12
CA PRO A 59 -24.96 -1.28 19.76
C PRO A 59 -26.04 -1.45 18.70
N VAL A 60 -25.75 -2.21 17.65
CA VAL A 60 -26.72 -2.47 16.57
C VAL A 60 -27.23 -3.90 16.61
N GLY A 61 -26.37 -4.88 16.88
CA GLY A 61 -26.73 -6.29 17.02
C GLY A 61 -25.50 -7.14 17.30
N LYS A 62 -25.71 -8.42 17.61
CA LYS A 62 -24.65 -9.34 18.06
C LYS A 62 -24.09 -10.19 16.93
N LEU A 63 -22.76 -10.18 16.84
CA LEU A 63 -21.98 -11.05 15.97
C LEU A 63 -21.43 -12.19 16.83
N ARG A 64 -21.83 -13.43 16.52
CA ARG A 64 -21.42 -14.64 17.25
C ARG A 64 -21.21 -15.78 16.26
N GLU A 65 -20.17 -16.56 16.48
CA GLU A 65 -19.83 -17.80 15.74
C GLU A 65 -19.59 -17.61 14.21
N LEU A 66 -19.52 -16.36 13.75
CA LEU A 66 -19.25 -15.98 12.36
C LEU A 66 -17.80 -15.50 12.22
N ARG A 67 -17.04 -16.12 11.31
CA ARG A 67 -15.64 -15.72 11.03
C ARG A 67 -15.62 -14.30 10.46
N PHE A 68 -14.70 -13.48 10.94
CA PHE A 68 -14.45 -12.17 10.36
C PHE A 68 -12.96 -11.85 10.25
N MET A 69 -12.64 -10.91 9.35
CA MET A 69 -11.41 -10.13 9.39
C MET A 69 -11.74 -8.63 9.41
N CYS A 70 -10.93 -7.83 10.09
CA CYS A 70 -11.09 -6.38 10.13
C CYS A 70 -9.74 -5.68 10.01
N THR A 71 -9.75 -4.41 9.58
CA THR A 71 -8.60 -3.51 9.68
C THR A 71 -8.93 -2.39 10.66
N PHE A 72 -8.04 -2.15 11.63
CA PHE A 72 -8.27 -1.22 12.74
C PHE A 72 -7.02 -0.41 13.06
N ARG A 73 -7.21 0.81 13.57
CA ARG A 73 -6.11 1.74 13.87
C ARG A 73 -5.40 1.38 15.18
N PHE A 74 -4.42 0.48 15.13
CA PHE A 74 -3.63 0.11 16.31
C PHE A 74 -2.72 1.25 16.82
N LYS A 75 -2.31 2.16 15.93
CA LYS A 75 -1.67 3.44 16.25
C LYS A 75 -2.56 4.58 15.73
N MET A 76 -2.33 5.80 16.21
CA MET A 76 -2.95 7.04 15.68
C MET A 76 -2.88 7.12 14.14
N TRP A 77 -1.73 6.74 13.58
CA TRP A 77 -1.36 6.87 12.17
C TRP A 77 -1.76 5.66 11.31
N TRP A 78 -1.75 4.45 11.88
CA TRP A 78 -1.58 3.20 11.15
C TRP A 78 -2.62 2.13 11.48
N MET A 79 -2.87 1.25 10.53
CA MET A 79 -3.77 0.09 10.67
C MET A 79 -3.02 -1.23 10.66
N THR A 80 -3.63 -2.25 11.26
CA THR A 80 -3.25 -3.67 11.14
C THR A 80 -4.53 -4.51 11.12
N GLN A 81 -4.40 -5.79 10.79
CA GLN A 81 -5.51 -6.73 10.73
C GLN A 81 -5.84 -7.35 12.09
N ARG A 82 -7.09 -7.75 12.27
CA ARG A 82 -7.47 -8.76 13.28
C ARG A 82 -8.57 -9.68 12.75
N MET A 83 -8.42 -10.97 13.03
CA MET A 83 -9.42 -12.01 12.81
C MET A 83 -10.13 -12.36 14.12
N GLY A 84 -11.35 -12.87 14.03
CA GLY A 84 -12.14 -13.29 15.19
C GLY A 84 -13.43 -14.01 14.78
N THR A 85 -14.24 -14.37 15.79
CA THR A 85 -15.53 -15.06 15.60
C THR A 85 -16.68 -14.45 16.40
N SER A 86 -16.43 -13.37 17.13
CA SER A 86 -17.39 -12.78 18.07
C SER A 86 -17.26 -11.25 18.18
N GLY A 87 -18.34 -10.54 18.49
CA GLY A 87 -18.34 -9.07 18.56
C GLY A 87 -17.27 -8.52 19.52
N ARG A 88 -17.01 -9.20 20.65
CA ARG A 88 -15.95 -8.86 21.62
C ARG A 88 -14.50 -8.90 21.06
N ASP A 89 -14.31 -9.47 19.87
CA ASP A 89 -13.04 -9.49 19.18
C ASP A 89 -12.80 -8.25 18.30
N ILE A 90 -13.84 -7.48 17.97
CA ILE A 90 -13.73 -6.33 17.08
C ILE A 90 -13.00 -5.18 17.81
N PRO A 91 -11.81 -4.74 17.35
CA PRO A 91 -11.05 -3.69 18.05
C PRO A 91 -11.70 -2.31 17.97
N PHE A 92 -11.30 -1.43 18.89
CA PHE A 92 -11.60 -0.01 18.81
C PHE A 92 -10.91 0.62 17.60
N GLU A 93 -11.58 1.59 16.96
CA GLU A 93 -11.14 2.24 15.72
C GLU A 93 -10.98 1.26 14.53
N THR A 94 -11.89 0.27 14.42
CA THR A 94 -12.02 -0.53 13.19
C THR A 94 -12.55 0.34 12.05
N GLN A 95 -11.81 0.40 10.93
CA GLN A 95 -12.18 1.20 9.75
C GLN A 95 -12.94 0.38 8.70
N PHE A 96 -12.81 -0.95 8.74
CA PHE A 96 -13.48 -1.90 7.84
C PHE A 96 -13.53 -3.30 8.47
N LEU A 97 -14.64 -4.02 8.28
CA LEU A 97 -14.91 -5.38 8.76
C LEU A 97 -15.55 -6.21 7.64
N LEU A 98 -15.08 -7.43 7.43
CA LEU A 98 -15.61 -8.43 6.50
C LEU A 98 -16.01 -9.68 7.30
N VAL A 99 -17.24 -10.15 7.12
CA VAL A 99 -17.82 -11.30 7.82
C VAL A 99 -18.17 -12.38 6.79
N GLU A 100 -17.75 -13.62 7.08
CA GLU A 100 -18.11 -14.83 6.35
C GLU A 100 -19.30 -15.50 7.05
N ALA A 101 -20.41 -15.64 6.34
CA ALA A 101 -21.64 -16.27 6.85
C ALA A 101 -22.19 -17.29 5.84
N ALA A 102 -22.98 -18.25 6.32
CA ALA A 102 -23.65 -19.24 5.47
C ALA A 102 -25.11 -18.85 5.24
N ALA A 103 -25.54 -18.87 3.97
CA ALA A 103 -26.94 -18.90 3.59
C ALA A 103 -27.41 -20.34 3.39
N ALA A 104 -28.72 -20.59 3.54
CA ALA A 104 -29.32 -21.82 3.06
C ALA A 104 -29.20 -21.89 1.52
N GLY A 105 -28.73 -23.01 1.00
CA GLY A 105 -28.72 -23.27 -0.44
C GLY A 105 -30.10 -23.65 -0.97
N ASP A 106 -30.31 -23.51 -2.28
CA ASP A 106 -31.47 -24.11 -2.95
C ASP A 106 -31.43 -25.64 -2.86
N ALA A 107 -32.60 -26.28 -2.94
CA ALA A 107 -32.78 -27.71 -2.65
C ALA A 107 -32.03 -28.64 -3.63
N GLY A 108 -30.77 -28.92 -3.31
CA GLY A 108 -29.86 -29.76 -4.10
C GLY A 108 -28.40 -29.30 -4.04
N ASP A 109 -28.16 -28.02 -3.71
CA ASP A 109 -26.82 -27.44 -3.59
C ASP A 109 -26.41 -27.24 -2.12
N GLY A 110 -25.11 -27.05 -1.88
CA GLY A 110 -24.58 -26.83 -0.54
C GLY A 110 -24.94 -25.46 0.07
N PRO A 111 -24.75 -25.23 1.38
CA PRO A 111 -24.94 -23.92 1.99
C PRO A 111 -23.99 -22.89 1.34
N ALA A 112 -24.56 -21.83 0.77
CA ALA A 112 -23.81 -20.84 0.00
C ALA A 112 -23.10 -19.84 0.93
N THR A 113 -21.81 -19.57 0.69
CA THR A 113 -21.05 -18.60 1.48
C THR A 113 -21.36 -17.17 1.03
N VAL A 114 -21.90 -16.36 1.95
CA VAL A 114 -22.13 -14.92 1.77
C VAL A 114 -21.04 -14.14 2.50
N TYR A 115 -20.43 -13.19 1.80
CA TYR A 115 -19.50 -12.23 2.38
C TYR A 115 -20.19 -10.89 2.59
N THR A 116 -20.38 -10.53 3.85
CA THR A 116 -20.98 -9.24 4.25
C THR A 116 -19.89 -8.32 4.76
N VAL A 117 -20.02 -7.02 4.47
CA VAL A 117 -19.04 -6.02 4.88
C VAL A 117 -19.71 -4.91 5.66
N PHE A 118 -19.00 -4.48 6.69
CA PHE A 118 -19.31 -3.30 7.45
C PHE A 118 -18.19 -2.25 7.21
N LEU A 119 -18.56 -1.09 6.66
CA LEU A 119 -17.64 -0.05 6.14
C LEU A 119 -18.07 1.37 6.59
N PRO A 120 -17.61 1.84 7.75
CA PRO A 120 -17.76 3.23 8.20
C PRO A 120 -17.65 4.30 7.11
N ILE A 121 -18.62 5.23 7.02
CA ILE A 121 -18.63 6.39 6.10
C ILE A 121 -18.51 7.75 6.85
N LEU A 122 -18.81 8.86 6.16
CA LEU A 122 -18.99 10.19 6.77
C LEU A 122 -20.42 10.67 6.55
N GLU A 123 -21.04 11.34 7.53
CA GLU A 123 -22.33 12.02 7.36
C GLU A 123 -22.23 13.46 7.88
N GLY A 124 -22.27 14.43 6.96
CA GLY A 124 -22.06 15.85 7.28
C GLY A 124 -20.69 16.12 7.91
N SER A 125 -20.70 16.44 9.21
CA SER A 125 -19.50 16.65 10.03
C SER A 125 -19.13 15.46 10.94
N PHE A 126 -19.93 14.39 10.92
CA PHE A 126 -19.71 13.19 11.71
C PHE A 126 -18.94 12.14 10.90
N ARG A 127 -18.00 11.46 11.56
CA ARG A 127 -17.25 10.30 11.02
C ARG A 127 -17.63 9.04 11.76
N ALA A 128 -17.81 7.98 10.99
CA ALA A 128 -18.00 6.64 11.51
C ALA A 128 -16.70 5.85 11.79
N VAL A 129 -16.81 4.87 12.69
CA VAL A 129 -15.89 3.74 12.96
C VAL A 129 -16.70 2.56 13.52
N LEU A 130 -16.17 1.34 13.48
CA LEU A 130 -16.72 0.18 14.20
C LEU A 130 -15.91 -0.10 15.48
N GLN A 131 -16.56 -0.74 16.45
CA GLN A 131 -15.92 -1.35 17.62
C GLN A 131 -16.77 -2.50 18.17
N GLY A 132 -16.18 -3.36 19.02
CA GLY A 132 -16.87 -4.40 19.76
C GLY A 132 -17.00 -4.10 21.26
N ASN A 133 -18.00 -4.70 21.91
CA ASN A 133 -18.18 -4.62 23.37
C ASN A 133 -18.14 -6.00 24.07
N SER A 134 -18.36 -6.02 25.39
CA SER A 134 -18.31 -7.22 26.25
C SER A 134 -19.37 -8.27 25.93
N ASP A 135 -20.44 -7.88 25.25
CA ASP A 135 -21.72 -8.57 25.16
C ASP A 135 -21.98 -9.14 23.75
N ASP A 136 -20.90 -9.25 22.97
CA ASP A 136 -20.83 -9.68 21.56
C ASP A 136 -21.49 -8.74 20.55
N GLU A 137 -21.79 -7.51 20.95
CA GLU A 137 -22.40 -6.53 20.05
C GLU A 137 -21.36 -5.89 19.12
N LEU A 138 -21.73 -5.78 17.84
CA LEU A 138 -21.15 -4.82 16.93
C LEU A 138 -21.74 -3.44 17.27
N GLU A 139 -20.87 -2.52 17.68
CA GLU A 139 -21.23 -1.12 17.92
C GLU A 139 -20.81 -0.30 16.69
N ILE A 140 -21.81 0.32 16.05
CA ILE A 140 -21.67 0.78 14.66
C ILE A 140 -21.59 2.30 14.55
N CYS A 141 -20.79 2.71 13.58
CA CYS A 141 -21.09 3.82 12.71
C CYS A 141 -20.72 3.35 11.25
N LEU A 142 -21.45 3.71 10.17
CA LEU A 142 -22.00 2.74 9.17
C LEU A 142 -21.66 3.05 7.66
N GLU A 143 -21.80 2.26 6.55
CA GLU A 143 -21.55 0.80 6.25
C GLU A 143 -21.52 0.31 4.73
N SER A 144 -21.11 -0.96 4.43
CA SER A 144 -21.19 -1.81 3.16
C SER A 144 -19.95 -2.20 2.24
N VAL A 145 -20.09 -3.21 1.34
CA VAL A 145 -19.10 -4.05 0.56
C VAL A 145 -17.96 -3.41 -0.27
N ILE A 146 -16.71 -3.48 0.21
CA ILE A 146 -15.50 -2.77 -0.30
C ILE A 146 -15.53 -2.26 -1.76
N THR A 147 -15.28 -3.02 -2.82
CA THR A 147 -15.17 -2.40 -4.16
C THR A 147 -16.47 -1.78 -4.65
N ASN A 148 -17.59 -2.51 -4.55
CA ASN A 148 -18.88 -2.03 -5.04
C ASN A 148 -19.48 -0.92 -4.15
N SER A 149 -19.15 -0.91 -2.86
CA SER A 149 -19.63 0.06 -1.88
C SER A 149 -18.68 1.21 -1.60
N VAL A 150 -17.37 1.10 -1.77
CA VAL A 150 -16.51 2.28 -1.93
C VAL A 150 -16.95 3.01 -3.20
N LYS A 151 -17.30 2.30 -4.29
CA LYS A 151 -17.97 2.90 -5.47
C LYS A 151 -19.41 3.36 -5.20
N ALA A 152 -20.09 2.94 -4.13
CA ALA A 152 -21.40 3.45 -3.73
C ALA A 152 -21.30 4.71 -2.86
N VAL A 153 -20.42 4.67 -1.85
CA VAL A 153 -20.06 5.75 -0.94
C VAL A 153 -19.39 6.88 -1.70
N GLU A 154 -18.65 6.59 -2.79
CA GLU A 154 -18.18 7.58 -3.76
C GLU A 154 -19.35 8.32 -4.44
N ARG A 155 -20.36 7.58 -4.97
CA ARG A 155 -21.56 8.18 -5.59
C ARG A 155 -22.41 8.98 -4.58
N HIS A 156 -22.47 8.51 -3.34
CA HIS A 156 -23.28 9.09 -2.25
C HIS A 156 -22.62 10.33 -1.62
N LEU A 157 -21.35 10.24 -1.20
CA LEU A 157 -20.63 11.35 -0.55
C LEU A 157 -20.09 12.36 -1.56
N GLN A 158 -19.62 11.89 -2.73
CA GLN A 158 -18.99 12.72 -3.77
C GLN A 158 -17.77 13.53 -3.29
N THR A 159 -17.18 13.19 -2.13
CA THR A 159 -16.05 13.90 -1.51
C THR A 159 -14.67 13.32 -1.85
N PHE A 160 -14.60 12.12 -2.42
CA PHE A 160 -13.38 11.41 -2.82
C PHE A 160 -13.58 10.74 -4.20
N SER A 161 -12.55 10.04 -4.69
CA SER A 161 -12.62 9.22 -5.91
C SER A 161 -12.07 7.81 -5.65
N HIS A 162 -12.62 6.78 -6.30
CA HIS A 162 -12.04 5.43 -6.32
C HIS A 162 -10.68 5.40 -7.04
N ARG A 163 -9.76 4.49 -6.64
CA ARG A 163 -8.38 4.37 -7.15
C ARG A 163 -8.32 4.42 -8.69
N GLU A 164 -9.23 3.70 -9.36
CA GLU A 164 -9.28 3.55 -10.82
C GLU A 164 -9.47 4.86 -11.59
N LYS A 165 -9.95 5.92 -10.95
CA LYS A 165 -10.21 7.23 -11.57
C LYS A 165 -9.09 8.26 -11.35
N LYS A 166 -8.05 7.90 -10.60
CA LYS A 166 -6.96 8.81 -10.22
C LYS A 166 -5.77 8.62 -11.17
N LYS A 167 -5.10 9.72 -11.55
CA LYS A 167 -3.82 9.64 -12.26
C LYS A 167 -2.77 9.03 -11.33
N MET A 168 -2.26 7.85 -11.69
CA MET A 168 -1.10 7.26 -11.04
C MET A 168 0.18 8.03 -11.44
N PRO A 169 1.08 8.34 -10.50
CA PRO A 169 2.39 8.88 -10.84
C PRO A 169 3.29 7.78 -11.42
N ASP A 170 4.04 8.08 -12.48
CA ASP A 170 4.95 7.15 -13.14
C ASP A 170 6.16 6.78 -12.27
N MET A 171 6.50 7.62 -11.28
CA MET A 171 7.45 7.32 -10.18
C MET A 171 7.29 5.91 -9.61
N LEU A 172 6.05 5.37 -9.54
CA LEU A 172 5.77 4.00 -9.09
C LEU A 172 6.53 2.92 -9.89
N ASN A 173 6.89 3.18 -11.14
CA ASN A 173 7.49 2.21 -12.07
C ASN A 173 9.02 2.18 -12.01
N TRP A 174 9.63 2.98 -11.14
CA TRP A 174 11.08 3.19 -11.03
C TRP A 174 11.62 2.76 -9.67
N PHE A 175 12.85 2.27 -9.65
CA PHE A 175 13.57 2.00 -8.41
C PHE A 175 13.95 3.32 -7.72
N GLY A 176 13.72 3.39 -6.41
CA GLY A 176 13.99 4.58 -5.61
C GLY A 176 14.89 4.36 -4.40
N TRP A 177 15.27 5.47 -3.78
CA TRP A 177 15.95 5.48 -2.48
C TRP A 177 15.33 6.54 -1.56
N CYS A 178 15.20 6.22 -0.27
CA CYS A 178 14.71 7.12 0.77
C CYS A 178 15.84 7.43 1.75
N THR A 179 16.01 8.68 2.16
CA THR A 179 17.09 9.08 3.07
C THR A 179 16.82 8.78 4.56
N TRP A 180 15.66 8.23 4.91
CA TRP A 180 15.18 8.11 6.29
C TRP A 180 16.06 7.21 7.17
N ASP A 181 16.12 5.89 6.97
CA ASP A 181 16.93 5.01 7.82
C ASP A 181 18.45 5.21 7.58
N ALA A 182 18.80 5.83 6.45
CA ALA A 182 20.16 6.20 6.08
C ALA A 182 20.75 7.28 7.00
N PHE A 183 20.01 8.36 7.27
CA PHE A 183 20.53 9.53 8.04
C PHE A 183 19.55 10.10 9.08
N TYR A 184 18.28 9.70 9.03
CA TYR A 184 17.14 10.37 9.64
C TYR A 184 17.24 11.90 9.48
N THR A 185 16.95 12.66 10.53
CA THR A 185 16.94 14.13 10.45
C THR A 185 18.32 14.77 10.24
N ASP A 186 19.41 13.99 10.23
CA ASP A 186 20.78 14.45 9.98
C ASP A 186 21.14 14.52 8.48
N VAL A 187 20.25 14.14 7.56
CA VAL A 187 20.47 14.16 6.09
C VAL A 187 21.05 15.50 5.56
N THR A 188 22.02 15.43 4.66
CA THR A 188 22.71 16.58 4.01
C THR A 188 22.69 16.48 2.49
N SER A 189 22.97 17.60 1.80
CA SER A 189 23.31 17.65 0.36
C SER A 189 24.35 16.59 -0.02
N GLU A 190 25.42 16.47 0.77
CA GLU A 190 26.55 15.57 0.55
C GLU A 190 26.13 14.11 0.72
N GLY A 191 25.39 13.76 1.79
CA GLY A 191 24.91 12.41 2.03
C GLY A 191 23.97 11.91 0.91
N VAL A 192 23.16 12.80 0.34
CA VAL A 192 22.34 12.49 -0.85
C VAL A 192 23.22 12.17 -2.06
N LYS A 193 24.27 12.97 -2.34
CA LYS A 193 25.23 12.70 -3.43
C LYS A 193 25.96 11.36 -3.22
N GLU A 194 26.38 11.06 -1.98
CA GLU A 194 27.09 9.84 -1.62
C GLU A 194 26.23 8.57 -1.83
N GLY A 195 24.98 8.56 -1.36
CA GLY A 195 24.09 7.40 -1.51
C GLY A 195 23.68 7.10 -2.95
N LEU A 196 23.39 8.14 -3.73
CA LEU A 196 23.13 8.01 -5.17
C LEU A 196 24.37 7.49 -5.92
N GLN A 197 25.57 7.94 -5.54
CA GLN A 197 26.81 7.43 -6.11
C GLN A 197 27.10 5.98 -5.68
N SER A 198 26.81 5.58 -4.44
CA SER A 198 27.05 4.21 -3.99
C SER A 198 26.11 3.20 -4.64
N LEU A 199 24.82 3.53 -4.80
CA LEU A 199 23.86 2.69 -5.53
C LEU A 199 24.23 2.58 -7.02
N GLY A 200 24.58 3.71 -7.67
CA GLY A 200 25.00 3.71 -9.06
C GLY A 200 26.25 2.86 -9.33
N LYS A 201 27.22 2.84 -8.41
CA LYS A 201 28.44 2.01 -8.50
C LYS A 201 28.17 0.49 -8.53
N GLY A 202 27.04 0.03 -8.02
CA GLY A 202 26.65 -1.39 -8.05
C GLY A 202 25.77 -1.82 -9.23
N GLY A 203 25.50 -0.90 -10.18
CA GLY A 203 24.64 -1.17 -11.34
C GLY A 203 23.14 -1.08 -11.06
N THR A 204 22.71 -0.60 -9.89
CA THR A 204 21.30 -0.43 -9.51
C THR A 204 21.03 1.04 -9.16
N GLY A 205 21.31 1.94 -10.10
CA GLY A 205 21.10 3.37 -9.93
C GLY A 205 19.61 3.71 -9.81
N PRO A 206 19.13 4.31 -8.70
CA PRO A 206 17.73 4.69 -8.58
C PRO A 206 17.41 5.85 -9.53
N LYS A 207 16.22 5.81 -10.14
CA LYS A 207 15.68 6.93 -10.95
C LYS A 207 14.72 7.81 -10.14
N PHE A 208 14.49 7.48 -8.87
CA PHE A 208 13.69 8.23 -7.89
C PHE A 208 14.45 8.41 -6.56
N VAL A 209 14.31 9.57 -5.90
CA VAL A 209 14.77 9.75 -4.52
C VAL A 209 13.77 10.53 -3.66
N ILE A 210 13.60 10.11 -2.41
CA ILE A 210 12.88 10.84 -1.35
C ILE A 210 13.91 11.45 -0.40
N ILE A 211 14.01 12.78 -0.37
CA ILE A 211 14.71 13.52 0.69
C ILE A 211 13.73 13.64 1.86
N ASP A 212 13.87 12.75 2.83
CA ASP A 212 12.98 12.63 3.98
C ASP A 212 13.22 13.73 5.04
N ASP A 213 12.55 13.66 6.21
CA ASP A 213 12.65 14.68 7.25
C ASP A 213 14.12 15.01 7.62
N GLY A 214 14.40 16.30 7.87
CA GLY A 214 15.73 16.85 8.15
C GLY A 214 16.16 18.00 7.22
N TRP A 215 15.49 18.22 6.09
CA TRP A 215 15.84 19.28 5.12
C TRP A 215 15.17 20.64 5.40
N GLN A 216 14.04 20.68 6.11
CA GLN A 216 13.23 21.89 6.30
C GLN A 216 13.86 22.91 7.28
N SER A 217 13.53 24.19 7.12
CA SER A 217 13.85 25.24 8.10
C SER A 217 12.96 25.11 9.33
N VAL A 218 13.51 24.61 10.44
CA VAL A 218 12.75 24.33 11.67
C VAL A 218 13.49 24.76 12.95
N SER A 219 12.72 25.06 13.99
CA SER A 219 13.24 25.23 15.36
C SER A 219 12.16 24.95 16.42
N MET A 220 12.59 24.56 17.62
CA MET A 220 11.73 24.51 18.80
C MET A 220 11.48 25.92 19.36
N ASP A 221 10.39 26.11 20.09
CA ASP A 221 10.11 27.35 20.84
C ASP A 221 11.03 27.49 22.08
N PRO A 222 11.34 28.71 22.54
CA PRO A 222 12.13 28.93 23.76
C PRO A 222 11.52 28.31 25.04
N ALA A 223 10.19 28.12 25.07
CA ALA A 223 9.46 27.46 26.14
C ALA A 223 9.04 26.01 25.80
N GLY A 224 9.55 25.46 24.68
CA GLY A 224 9.23 24.10 24.24
C GLY A 224 9.96 23.02 25.04
N ILE A 225 9.30 21.87 25.18
CA ILE A 225 9.85 20.65 25.79
C ILE A 225 10.25 19.72 24.65
N ALA A 226 11.56 19.50 24.51
CA ALA A 226 12.13 18.63 23.49
C ALA A 226 11.68 17.17 23.68
N SER A 227 11.38 16.50 22.58
CA SER A 227 11.01 15.09 22.51
C SER A 227 11.89 14.40 21.48
N LEU A 228 13.13 14.12 21.87
CA LEU A 228 14.11 13.42 21.03
C LEU A 228 13.74 11.94 20.95
N ALA A 229 13.47 11.44 19.76
CA ALA A 229 13.30 10.03 19.47
C ALA A 229 14.63 9.39 18.99
N ASP A 230 14.70 8.06 18.99
CA ASP A 230 15.89 7.28 18.59
C ASP A 230 16.35 7.53 17.13
N ASN A 231 15.48 8.13 16.31
CA ASN A 231 15.70 8.55 14.92
C ASN A 231 16.05 10.06 14.80
N SER A 232 16.66 10.64 15.83
CA SER A 232 17.02 12.07 15.98
C SER A 232 15.89 13.12 15.83
N ALA A 233 14.67 12.72 15.48
CA ALA A 233 13.54 13.63 15.33
C ALA A 233 13.14 14.29 16.65
N ASN A 234 12.82 15.59 16.59
CA ASN A 234 12.24 16.35 17.69
C ASN A 234 10.82 16.82 17.32
N PHE A 235 9.80 16.10 17.78
CA PHE A 235 8.40 16.38 17.44
C PHE A 235 7.90 17.76 17.94
N ALA A 236 8.63 18.42 18.84
CA ALA A 236 8.36 19.78 19.33
C ALA A 236 8.84 20.91 18.39
N ASN A 237 9.63 20.61 17.36
CA ASN A 237 10.08 21.59 16.37
C ASN A 237 8.92 22.11 15.52
N ARG A 238 9.03 23.35 15.03
CA ARG A 238 8.07 24.00 14.13
C ARG A 238 8.75 24.54 12.89
N LEU A 239 8.01 24.62 11.78
CA LEU A 239 8.45 25.28 10.55
C LEU A 239 8.70 26.76 10.82
N THR A 240 9.87 27.25 10.40
CA THR A 240 10.27 28.67 10.48
C THR A 240 10.53 29.32 9.13
N HIS A 241 10.55 28.54 8.03
CA HIS A 241 10.51 29.06 6.67
C HIS A 241 10.06 27.96 5.70
N ILE A 242 9.44 28.33 4.58
CA ILE A 242 9.10 27.40 3.47
C ILE A 242 10.31 26.97 2.61
N LYS A 243 11.50 27.52 2.89
CA LYS A 243 12.77 27.17 2.21
C LYS A 243 13.54 26.15 3.05
N GLU A 244 14.45 25.43 2.42
CA GLU A 244 15.37 24.50 3.09
C GLU A 244 16.21 25.17 4.18
N ASN A 245 16.79 24.33 5.05
CA ASN A 245 17.81 24.74 6.01
C ASN A 245 19.22 24.66 5.42
N HIS A 246 20.18 25.22 6.16
CA HIS A 246 21.59 25.29 5.78
C HIS A 246 22.26 23.99 5.29
N LYS A 247 21.76 22.79 5.60
CA LYS A 247 22.33 21.51 5.12
C LYS A 247 22.09 21.25 3.61
N PHE A 248 21.27 22.08 2.97
CA PHE A 248 20.90 22.00 1.55
C PHE A 248 21.18 23.31 0.80
N GLN A 249 22.00 24.20 1.38
CA GLN A 249 22.44 25.46 0.77
C GLN A 249 23.94 25.37 0.43
N LEU A 250 24.31 25.76 -0.79
CA LEU A 250 25.68 25.64 -1.35
C LEU A 250 26.77 26.24 -0.45
N ASN A 251 26.47 27.33 0.26
CA ASN A 251 27.36 27.98 1.23
C ASN A 251 26.76 27.98 2.65
N GLY A 252 25.88 27.03 2.96
CA GLY A 252 25.02 27.02 4.13
C GLY A 252 25.78 27.01 5.46
N ARG A 253 25.32 27.83 6.41
CA ARG A 253 25.86 27.91 7.77
C ARG A 253 24.72 28.01 8.77
N LYS A 254 24.80 27.29 9.89
CA LYS A 254 23.76 27.27 10.93
C LYS A 254 23.53 28.70 11.45
N GLY A 255 22.29 29.16 11.42
CA GLY A 255 21.91 30.52 11.82
C GLY A 255 21.99 31.58 10.71
N HIS A 256 22.48 31.23 9.51
CA HIS A 256 22.41 32.07 8.32
C HIS A 256 21.44 31.48 7.28
N ARG A 257 20.93 32.33 6.40
CA ARG A 257 20.12 31.94 5.23
C ARG A 257 20.77 32.49 3.98
N GLU A 258 20.98 31.61 3.00
CA GLU A 258 21.16 32.01 1.60
C GLU A 258 19.79 32.39 1.01
N GLU A 259 19.72 33.53 0.32
CA GLU A 259 18.47 34.02 -0.28
C GLU A 259 18.35 33.69 -1.76
N ASN A 260 19.47 33.56 -2.47
CA ASN A 260 19.49 33.19 -3.89
C ASN A 260 18.95 31.76 -4.06
N PRO A 261 17.78 31.55 -4.71
CA PRO A 261 17.18 30.23 -4.84
C PRO A 261 18.07 29.22 -5.57
N ALA A 262 18.91 29.69 -6.50
CA ALA A 262 19.86 28.85 -7.24
C ALA A 262 20.98 28.26 -6.36
N ASN A 263 21.25 28.88 -5.20
CA ASN A 263 22.21 28.38 -4.21
C ASN A 263 21.53 27.58 -3.07
N GLY A 264 20.19 27.52 -3.03
CA GLY A 264 19.42 26.69 -2.11
C GLY A 264 19.19 25.28 -2.66
N LEU A 265 18.02 24.68 -2.37
CA LEU A 265 17.68 23.31 -2.79
C LEU A 265 17.85 23.07 -4.31
N ALA A 266 17.69 24.11 -5.14
CA ALA A 266 17.88 24.01 -6.58
C ALA A 266 19.31 23.59 -7.00
N HIS A 267 20.36 23.95 -6.23
CA HIS A 267 21.74 23.56 -6.56
C HIS A 267 21.88 22.03 -6.53
N ILE A 268 21.52 21.41 -5.40
CA ILE A 268 21.64 19.97 -5.19
C ILE A 268 20.74 19.19 -6.15
N VAL A 269 19.50 19.63 -6.37
CA VAL A 269 18.54 18.95 -7.27
C VAL A 269 19.04 18.94 -8.71
N ASN A 270 19.55 20.06 -9.23
CA ASN A 270 20.14 20.12 -10.57
C ASN A 270 21.40 19.25 -10.68
N GLU A 271 22.25 19.23 -9.64
CA GLU A 271 23.44 18.38 -9.63
C GLU A 271 23.09 16.88 -9.67
N ILE A 272 22.16 16.42 -8.84
CA ILE A 272 21.82 14.98 -8.77
C ILE A 272 21.04 14.51 -9.99
N LYS A 273 20.13 15.32 -10.54
CA LYS A 273 19.45 15.00 -11.80
C LYS A 273 20.43 14.91 -12.97
N GLY A 274 21.37 15.85 -13.06
CA GLY A 274 22.40 15.86 -14.10
C GLY A 274 23.46 14.75 -14.00
N LYS A 275 23.71 14.20 -12.80
CA LYS A 275 24.73 13.16 -12.58
C LYS A 275 24.20 11.72 -12.51
N HIS A 276 22.94 11.52 -12.11
CA HIS A 276 22.37 10.21 -11.83
C HIS A 276 21.12 9.88 -12.67
N GLU A 277 20.77 10.75 -13.63
CA GLU A 277 19.60 10.60 -14.50
C GLU A 277 18.27 10.44 -13.72
N LEU A 278 18.19 11.05 -12.53
CA LEU A 278 17.00 11.01 -11.69
C LEU A 278 15.81 11.66 -12.41
N LYS A 279 14.78 10.85 -12.65
CA LYS A 279 13.49 11.31 -13.19
C LYS A 279 12.69 12.06 -12.14
N TYR A 280 12.79 11.61 -10.89
CA TYR A 280 11.96 12.09 -9.78
C TYR A 280 12.82 12.39 -8.53
N VAL A 281 12.66 13.59 -7.98
CA VAL A 281 13.13 13.98 -6.65
C VAL A 281 11.92 14.47 -5.87
N TYR A 282 11.55 13.77 -4.80
CA TYR A 282 10.51 14.20 -3.86
C TYR A 282 11.13 14.66 -2.55
N VAL A 283 10.41 15.51 -1.81
CA VAL A 283 10.79 15.90 -0.44
C VAL A 283 9.66 15.60 0.57
N TRP A 284 10.03 15.35 1.82
CA TRP A 284 9.08 15.15 2.91
C TRP A 284 8.55 16.48 3.48
N HIS A 285 7.28 16.52 3.89
CA HIS A 285 6.78 17.49 4.87
C HIS A 285 5.56 16.95 5.62
N ALA A 286 5.33 17.39 6.86
CA ALA A 286 4.06 17.09 7.55
C ALA A 286 2.87 17.85 6.90
N ILE A 287 1.64 17.35 7.03
CA ILE A 287 0.44 18.05 6.56
C ILE A 287 0.30 19.46 7.18
N THR A 288 0.79 19.64 8.40
CA THR A 288 0.84 20.91 9.14
C THR A 288 2.12 21.72 8.88
N GLY A 289 2.86 21.42 7.81
CA GLY A 289 4.14 22.05 7.45
C GLY A 289 5.34 21.41 8.13
N TYR A 290 5.25 21.16 9.44
CA TYR A 290 6.18 20.33 10.22
C TYR A 290 5.44 19.65 11.40
N TRP A 291 6.12 18.78 12.15
CA TRP A 291 5.56 18.03 13.29
C TRP A 291 4.80 18.91 14.30
N GLY A 292 5.43 19.94 14.86
CA GLY A 292 4.80 20.92 15.74
C GLY A 292 4.01 22.03 15.02
N GLY A 293 3.81 21.92 13.70
CA GLY A 293 3.12 22.91 12.87
C GLY A 293 4.00 24.06 12.34
N VAL A 294 3.37 25.10 11.81
CA VAL A 294 4.02 26.36 11.37
C VAL A 294 4.09 27.35 12.52
N ARG A 295 5.27 27.90 12.83
CA ARG A 295 5.47 28.87 13.92
C ARG A 295 4.55 30.11 13.76
N PRO A 296 3.64 30.40 14.72
CA PRO A 296 2.86 31.63 14.73
C PRO A 296 3.75 32.86 14.77
N GLY A 297 3.44 33.88 13.96
CA GLY A 297 4.16 35.15 13.94
C GLY A 297 5.64 35.04 13.56
N ALA A 298 6.02 34.03 12.78
CA ALA A 298 7.35 33.94 12.18
C ALA A 298 7.47 34.87 10.97
N ASP A 299 8.57 35.60 10.91
CA ASP A 299 8.95 36.54 9.85
C ASP A 299 8.79 35.92 8.45
N GLY A 300 7.98 36.57 7.59
CA GLY A 300 7.71 36.10 6.22
C GLY A 300 6.69 34.96 6.12
N MET A 301 5.99 34.63 7.20
CA MET A 301 4.94 33.59 7.26
C MET A 301 3.68 34.05 8.02
N GLU A 302 3.59 35.32 8.40
CA GLU A 302 2.50 35.89 9.19
C GLU A 302 1.15 35.86 8.44
N HIS A 303 1.19 35.94 7.10
CA HIS A 303 0.02 35.90 6.21
C HIS A 303 -0.66 34.52 6.16
N TYR A 304 0.00 33.46 6.62
CA TYR A 304 -0.62 32.15 6.86
C TYR A 304 -1.49 32.14 8.13
N GLU A 305 -1.42 33.18 8.97
CA GLU A 305 -2.23 33.39 10.18
C GLU A 305 -2.22 32.19 11.15
N SER A 306 -1.07 31.48 11.24
CA SER A 306 -0.91 30.30 12.08
C SER A 306 -1.14 30.60 13.56
N LYS A 307 -1.85 29.70 14.26
CA LYS A 307 -2.23 29.84 15.68
C LYS A 307 -1.93 28.56 16.45
N MET A 308 -1.60 28.68 17.73
CA MET A 308 -1.48 27.52 18.61
C MET A 308 -2.84 26.85 18.80
N GLN A 309 -2.86 25.53 18.60
CA GLN A 309 -3.95 24.63 18.92
C GLN A 309 -3.40 23.44 19.71
N TYR A 310 -4.22 22.85 20.58
CA TYR A 310 -3.81 21.71 21.40
C TYR A 310 -4.59 20.46 20.97
N PRO A 311 -3.93 19.46 20.35
CA PRO A 311 -4.54 18.19 19.96
C PRO A 311 -5.37 17.54 21.07
N VAL A 312 -6.62 17.16 20.76
CA VAL A 312 -7.46 16.32 21.62
C VAL A 312 -7.70 14.98 20.93
N SER A 313 -7.05 13.93 21.44
CA SER A 313 -7.20 12.56 20.90
C SER A 313 -8.54 11.91 21.29
N SER A 314 -9.03 11.01 20.45
CA SER A 314 -10.30 10.29 20.69
C SER A 314 -10.14 9.23 21.80
N PRO A 315 -11.17 8.98 22.64
CA PRO A 315 -11.17 7.84 23.56
C PRO A 315 -11.08 6.46 22.88
N GLY A 316 -11.29 6.38 21.56
CA GLY A 316 -11.03 5.19 20.75
C GLY A 316 -9.54 5.01 20.49
N VAL A 317 -8.87 6.07 20.00
CA VAL A 317 -7.41 6.07 19.76
C VAL A 317 -6.64 5.84 21.06
N GLN A 318 -7.05 6.47 22.16
CA GLN A 318 -6.43 6.28 23.49
C GLN A 318 -6.52 4.84 24.02
N LYS A 319 -7.46 4.02 23.52
CA LYS A 319 -7.51 2.58 23.86
C LYS A 319 -6.48 1.74 23.11
N ASN A 320 -5.87 2.25 22.06
CA ASN A 320 -4.84 1.57 21.27
C ASN A 320 -3.43 2.08 21.67
N GLU A 321 -2.40 2.01 20.82
CA GLU A 321 -1.01 2.32 21.21
C GLU A 321 -0.82 3.80 21.63
N PRO A 322 -0.09 4.07 22.73
CA PRO A 322 0.42 5.41 23.02
C PRO A 322 1.29 5.92 21.87
N CYS A 323 1.27 7.23 21.58
CA CYS A 323 2.07 7.80 20.50
C CYS A 323 2.87 9.00 21.00
N ASP A 324 4.17 8.84 21.14
CA ASP A 324 5.02 9.87 21.76
C ASP A 324 5.16 11.14 20.91
N ALA A 325 5.08 11.01 19.58
CA ALA A 325 4.91 12.17 18.70
C ALA A 325 3.62 12.94 19.02
N LEU A 326 2.48 12.26 19.18
CA LEU A 326 1.23 12.90 19.57
C LEU A 326 1.30 13.48 21.00
N ASN A 327 1.93 12.78 21.94
CA ASN A 327 2.14 13.26 23.32
C ASN A 327 2.97 14.56 23.31
N SER A 328 4.06 14.61 22.54
CA SER A 328 4.92 15.79 22.40
C SER A 328 4.19 16.97 21.76
N ILE A 329 3.47 16.75 20.67
CA ILE A 329 2.69 17.79 19.97
C ILE A 329 1.53 18.28 20.86
N THR A 330 0.89 17.38 21.63
CA THR A 330 -0.14 17.75 22.63
C THR A 330 0.44 18.62 23.74
N THR A 331 1.64 18.30 24.22
CA THR A 331 2.33 19.03 25.29
C THR A 331 2.82 20.40 24.85
N ASN A 332 3.40 20.50 23.65
CA ASN A 332 3.96 21.74 23.12
C ASN A 332 2.92 22.63 22.41
N GLY A 333 1.78 22.06 22.01
CA GLY A 333 0.83 22.64 21.05
C GLY A 333 1.26 22.43 19.59
N LEU A 334 0.36 22.72 18.66
CA LEU A 334 0.59 22.67 17.22
C LEU A 334 0.28 24.04 16.58
N GLY A 335 1.17 24.50 15.70
CA GLY A 335 0.98 25.69 14.88
C GLY A 335 0.09 25.41 13.68
N LEU A 336 -1.23 25.58 13.86
CA LEU A 336 -2.21 25.36 12.83
C LEU A 336 -2.36 26.64 11.99
N VAL A 337 -1.85 26.59 10.75
CA VAL A 337 -2.15 27.56 9.67
C VAL A 337 -3.65 27.84 9.63
N ASN A 338 -4.08 29.08 9.38
CA ASN A 338 -5.51 29.36 9.27
C ASN A 338 -6.10 28.49 8.13
N PRO A 339 -7.17 27.71 8.36
CA PRO A 339 -7.78 26.89 7.31
C PRO A 339 -8.28 27.66 6.09
N ASP A 340 -8.44 28.99 6.16
CA ASP A 340 -8.73 29.87 5.00
C ASP A 340 -7.46 30.33 4.24
N ARG A 341 -6.27 30.11 4.80
CA ARG A 341 -4.95 30.42 4.22
C ARG A 341 -4.16 29.19 3.79
N VAL A 342 -4.58 27.99 4.19
CA VAL A 342 -3.83 26.74 3.98
C VAL A 342 -3.55 26.42 2.50
N PHE A 343 -4.41 26.86 1.56
CA PHE A 343 -4.10 26.76 0.13
C PHE A 343 -2.89 27.62 -0.26
N SER A 344 -2.84 28.88 0.17
CA SER A 344 -1.69 29.76 -0.08
C SER A 344 -0.41 29.19 0.52
N PHE A 345 -0.48 28.63 1.74
CA PHE A 345 0.66 27.96 2.36
C PHE A 345 1.21 26.80 1.52
N TYR A 346 0.35 25.88 1.06
CA TYR A 346 0.81 24.77 0.21
C TYR A 346 1.24 25.26 -1.19
N ASP A 347 0.54 26.22 -1.78
CA ASP A 347 0.85 26.73 -3.12
C ASP A 347 2.19 27.47 -3.15
N GLU A 348 2.49 28.30 -2.15
CA GLU A 348 3.79 28.98 -2.02
C GLU A 348 4.93 28.00 -1.73
N LEU A 349 4.71 27.02 -0.83
CA LEU A 349 5.69 25.95 -0.55
C LEU A 349 5.95 25.07 -1.78
N HIS A 350 4.91 24.60 -2.47
CA HIS A 350 5.05 23.69 -3.61
C HIS A 350 5.51 24.41 -4.87
N ALA A 351 5.15 25.68 -5.09
CA ALA A 351 5.73 26.50 -6.15
C ALA A 351 7.23 26.75 -5.91
N TYR A 352 7.65 26.98 -4.66
CA TYR A 352 9.08 27.05 -4.33
C TYR A 352 9.79 25.74 -4.67
N LEU A 353 9.28 24.59 -4.19
CA LEU A 353 9.86 23.28 -4.45
C LEU A 353 9.90 22.94 -5.95
N ALA A 354 8.82 23.18 -6.69
CA ALA A 354 8.80 22.99 -8.14
C ALA A 354 9.78 23.91 -8.88
N SER A 355 9.98 25.15 -8.41
CA SER A 355 11.02 26.05 -8.95
C SER A 355 12.46 25.58 -8.65
N ALA A 356 12.65 24.81 -7.58
CA ALA A 356 13.89 24.11 -7.26
C ALA A 356 14.05 22.77 -8.00
N GLY A 357 13.10 22.39 -8.86
CA GLY A 357 13.15 21.17 -9.66
C GLY A 357 12.64 19.89 -8.96
N ILE A 358 11.94 20.02 -7.84
CA ILE A 358 11.26 18.92 -7.13
C ILE A 358 9.99 18.51 -7.89
N ASP A 359 9.76 17.20 -8.01
CA ASP A 359 8.67 16.64 -8.84
C ASP A 359 7.45 16.18 -8.04
N GLY A 360 7.54 16.18 -6.71
CA GLY A 360 6.47 15.77 -5.80
C GLY A 360 6.88 15.78 -4.33
N VAL A 361 5.99 15.29 -3.46
CA VAL A 361 6.18 15.30 -2.00
C VAL A 361 5.73 14.00 -1.31
N LYS A 362 6.40 13.63 -0.22
CA LYS A 362 5.89 12.68 0.78
C LYS A 362 5.23 13.51 1.88
N VAL A 363 3.93 13.31 2.13
CA VAL A 363 3.15 14.16 3.06
C VAL A 363 2.68 13.37 4.26
N ASP A 364 3.27 13.64 5.41
CA ASP A 364 3.14 12.85 6.64
C ASP A 364 2.20 13.48 7.67
N VAL A 365 2.04 12.79 8.81
CA VAL A 365 1.27 13.21 9.99
C VAL A 365 -0.22 13.48 9.70
N GLN A 366 -0.75 12.99 8.57
CA GLN A 366 -2.04 13.44 8.02
C GLN A 366 -3.25 13.24 8.96
N ASN A 367 -3.27 12.20 9.78
CA ASN A 367 -4.38 11.98 10.72
C ASN A 367 -4.46 13.05 11.84
N ILE A 368 -3.45 13.90 12.06
CA ILE A 368 -3.43 14.86 13.19
C ILE A 368 -4.65 15.80 13.18
N LEU A 369 -5.15 16.12 11.98
CA LEU A 369 -6.32 16.98 11.77
C LEU A 369 -7.59 16.47 12.47
N GLU A 370 -7.69 15.17 12.78
CA GLU A 370 -8.85 14.65 13.52
C GLU A 370 -8.90 15.14 14.98
N THR A 371 -7.76 15.54 15.53
CA THR A 371 -7.61 16.00 16.92
C THR A 371 -7.78 17.52 17.07
N LEU A 372 -7.91 18.23 15.94
CA LEU A 372 -7.84 19.69 15.84
C LEU A 372 -9.14 20.35 15.37
N GLY A 373 -10.21 19.56 15.16
CA GLY A 373 -11.48 20.06 14.60
C GLY A 373 -12.29 21.03 15.47
N ALA A 374 -11.86 21.30 16.72
CA ALA A 374 -12.48 22.28 17.60
C ALA A 374 -12.37 23.70 17.00
N GLY A 375 -13.45 24.48 17.04
CA GLY A 375 -13.50 25.81 16.40
C GLY A 375 -13.54 25.80 14.86
N HIS A 376 -13.34 24.64 14.22
CA HIS A 376 -13.21 24.49 12.75
C HIS A 376 -14.34 23.65 12.12
N GLY A 377 -15.51 23.61 12.76
CA GLY A 377 -16.68 22.87 12.27
C GLY A 377 -16.62 21.35 12.49
N GLY A 378 -15.64 20.85 13.25
CA GLY A 378 -15.42 19.43 13.49
C GLY A 378 -14.38 18.81 12.55
N ARG A 379 -13.85 17.65 12.95
CA ARG A 379 -12.70 17.00 12.29
C ARG A 379 -12.88 16.79 10.79
N VAL A 380 -14.07 16.38 10.37
CA VAL A 380 -14.40 16.07 8.97
C VAL A 380 -14.25 17.31 8.09
N LEU A 381 -14.68 18.49 8.54
CA LEU A 381 -14.59 19.72 7.76
C LEU A 381 -13.15 20.26 7.72
N LEU A 382 -12.42 20.20 8.84
CA LEU A 382 -11.01 20.60 8.88
C LEU A 382 -10.15 19.72 7.97
N ALA A 383 -10.26 18.39 8.09
CA ALA A 383 -9.55 17.44 7.25
C ALA A 383 -9.86 17.68 5.76
N ARG A 384 -11.15 17.75 5.40
CA ARG A 384 -11.58 17.99 4.02
C ARG A 384 -11.03 19.29 3.44
N LYS A 385 -11.00 20.38 4.20
CA LYS A 385 -10.47 21.68 3.74
C LYS A 385 -8.96 21.63 3.49
N TYR A 386 -8.21 20.96 4.37
CA TYR A 386 -6.78 20.73 4.21
C TYR A 386 -6.46 19.83 3.00
N HIS A 387 -7.17 18.70 2.85
CA HIS A 387 -6.98 17.80 1.70
C HIS A 387 -7.33 18.46 0.37
N GLN A 388 -8.41 19.25 0.32
CA GLN A 388 -8.77 20.02 -0.90
C GLN A 388 -7.71 21.05 -1.27
N ALA A 389 -7.15 21.76 -0.28
CA ALA A 389 -6.06 22.71 -0.49
C ALA A 389 -4.77 22.01 -0.95
N LEU A 390 -4.44 20.86 -0.36
CA LEU A 390 -3.29 20.03 -0.71
C LEU A 390 -3.42 19.52 -2.15
N GLU A 391 -4.52 18.84 -2.49
CA GLU A 391 -4.79 18.32 -3.83
C GLU A 391 -4.95 19.41 -4.92
N ALA A 392 -5.26 20.65 -4.52
CA ALA A 392 -5.23 21.81 -5.42
C ALA A 392 -3.80 22.28 -5.69
N SER A 393 -2.94 22.35 -4.67
CA SER A 393 -1.54 22.73 -4.83
C SER A 393 -0.73 21.67 -5.60
N ILE A 394 -0.87 20.39 -5.25
CA ILE A 394 -0.21 19.27 -5.96
C ILE A 394 -0.55 19.33 -7.45
N ALA A 395 -1.83 19.49 -7.80
CA ALA A 395 -2.26 19.54 -9.19
C ALA A 395 -1.86 20.80 -9.96
N ARG A 396 -1.42 21.86 -9.26
CA ARG A 396 -0.91 23.10 -9.87
C ARG A 396 0.61 23.08 -10.04
N ASN A 397 1.33 22.51 -9.08
CA ASN A 397 2.78 22.61 -8.99
C ASN A 397 3.51 21.32 -9.46
N PHE A 398 2.89 20.14 -9.35
CA PHE A 398 3.50 18.85 -9.72
C PHE A 398 2.72 18.14 -10.84
N ARG A 399 3.31 18.11 -12.04
CA ARG A 399 2.67 17.62 -13.30
C ARG A 399 2.18 16.17 -13.25
N ASP A 400 2.75 15.35 -12.37
CA ASP A 400 2.52 13.91 -12.36
C ASP A 400 1.64 13.41 -11.20
N ASN A 401 0.90 14.30 -10.53
CA ASN A 401 0.17 13.98 -9.29
C ASN A 401 1.14 13.48 -8.20
N GLY A 402 2.29 14.16 -8.09
CA GLY A 402 3.44 13.76 -7.27
C GLY A 402 3.18 13.91 -5.78
N ILE A 403 2.45 12.97 -5.20
CA ILE A 403 2.21 12.89 -3.76
C ILE A 403 2.16 11.44 -3.27
N ILE A 404 2.89 11.15 -2.20
CA ILE A 404 2.72 9.97 -1.36
C ILE A 404 2.01 10.42 -0.07
N CYS A 405 0.77 9.96 0.15
CA CYS A 405 0.03 10.27 1.38
C CYS A 405 0.43 9.30 2.49
N CYS A 406 0.84 9.82 3.64
CA CYS A 406 1.45 9.04 4.72
C CYS A 406 0.79 9.38 6.08
N MET A 407 0.79 8.43 7.03
CA MET A 407 0.10 8.56 8.33
C MET A 407 -1.38 8.96 8.21
N SER A 408 -2.04 8.50 7.16
CA SER A 408 -3.31 9.01 6.61
C SER A 408 -4.49 8.02 6.70
N HIS A 409 -4.34 6.94 7.48
CA HIS A 409 -5.25 5.79 7.50
C HIS A 409 -6.66 6.03 8.07
N ASN A 410 -6.99 7.23 8.57
CA ASN A 410 -8.33 7.48 9.10
C ASN A 410 -9.35 7.72 7.97
N THR A 411 -10.63 7.40 8.22
CA THR A 411 -11.69 7.64 7.22
C THR A 411 -11.98 9.13 6.99
N ASP A 412 -11.58 10.04 7.88
CA ASP A 412 -11.68 11.50 7.64
C ASP A 412 -10.85 11.92 6.41
N ASN A 413 -9.65 11.35 6.27
CA ASN A 413 -8.69 11.61 5.20
C ASN A 413 -9.03 10.80 3.92
N LEU A 414 -9.29 9.50 4.04
CA LEU A 414 -9.60 8.63 2.89
C LEU A 414 -10.82 9.12 2.09
N TYR A 415 -11.89 9.51 2.78
CA TYR A 415 -13.10 10.07 2.15
C TYR A 415 -12.98 11.57 1.79
N SER A 416 -11.80 12.17 1.91
CA SER A 416 -11.51 13.54 1.48
C SER A 416 -10.56 13.64 0.28
N SER A 417 -9.95 12.53 -0.16
CA SER A 417 -8.98 12.53 -1.28
C SER A 417 -9.64 12.22 -2.64
N LYS A 418 -9.77 13.24 -3.49
CA LYS A 418 -10.27 13.11 -4.87
C LYS A 418 -9.18 12.80 -5.89
N ARG A 419 -7.93 13.20 -5.64
CA ARG A 419 -6.84 13.22 -6.62
C ARG A 419 -5.61 12.44 -6.17
N SER A 420 -5.14 12.60 -4.93
CA SER A 420 -3.92 11.94 -4.43
C SER A 420 -4.03 10.44 -4.64
N ALA A 421 -3.04 9.86 -5.34
CA ALA A 421 -3.16 8.52 -5.90
C ALA A 421 -2.35 7.45 -5.16
N VAL A 422 -1.40 7.82 -4.29
CA VAL A 422 -0.53 6.87 -3.56
C VAL A 422 -0.69 7.06 -2.05
N VAL A 423 -0.76 5.95 -1.30
CA VAL A 423 -0.89 5.95 0.16
C VAL A 423 0.07 4.94 0.79
N ARG A 424 0.90 5.35 1.76
CA ARG A 424 1.67 4.39 2.58
C ARG A 424 0.70 3.50 3.35
N ALA A 425 0.88 2.18 3.28
CA ALA A 425 -0.08 1.20 3.78
C ALA A 425 0.38 0.43 5.02
N SER A 426 1.54 0.78 5.59
CA SER A 426 2.11 0.17 6.80
C SER A 426 2.58 1.24 7.79
N ASP A 427 2.85 0.79 9.01
CA ASP A 427 3.83 1.43 9.90
C ASP A 427 5.23 1.35 9.27
N ASP A 428 6.19 2.11 9.82
CA ASP A 428 7.55 2.15 9.27
C ASP A 428 8.25 0.77 9.36
N PHE A 429 9.21 0.53 8.48
CA PHE A 429 10.18 -0.56 8.60
C PHE A 429 11.06 -0.34 9.85
N TRP A 430 10.99 -1.23 10.84
CA TRP A 430 11.77 -1.14 12.08
C TRP A 430 12.94 -2.15 12.09
N PRO A 431 14.12 -1.84 11.50
CA PRO A 431 15.23 -2.79 11.31
C PRO A 431 15.87 -3.33 12.60
N ARG A 432 15.44 -2.85 13.77
CA ARG A 432 15.92 -3.28 15.09
C ARG A 432 14.84 -3.98 15.94
N ASP A 433 13.61 -4.10 15.44
CA ASP A 433 12.54 -4.85 16.13
C ASP A 433 12.23 -6.15 15.36
N PRO A 434 12.71 -7.31 15.84
CA PRO A 434 12.38 -8.62 15.26
C PRO A 434 10.87 -8.90 15.20
N ALA A 435 10.07 -8.28 16.08
CA ALA A 435 8.62 -8.45 16.08
C ALA A 435 7.92 -7.71 14.93
N SER A 436 8.59 -6.77 14.25
CA SER A 436 7.99 -5.93 13.21
C SER A 436 7.87 -6.63 11.84
N HIS A 437 8.82 -7.50 11.47
CA HIS A 437 8.98 -7.92 10.07
C HIS A 437 7.83 -8.77 9.51
N THR A 438 7.50 -9.90 10.15
CA THR A 438 6.44 -10.77 9.62
C THR A 438 5.05 -10.14 9.73
N ILE A 439 4.79 -9.39 10.82
CA ILE A 439 3.53 -8.66 11.00
C ILE A 439 3.42 -7.44 10.07
N HIS A 440 4.52 -6.83 9.63
CA HIS A 440 4.51 -5.79 8.58
C HIS A 440 4.02 -6.37 7.26
N ILE A 441 4.55 -7.53 6.81
CA ILE A 441 4.13 -8.14 5.53
C ILE A 441 2.65 -8.55 5.57
N ALA A 442 2.18 -9.08 6.70
CA ALA A 442 0.75 -9.31 6.91
C ALA A 442 -0.06 -8.00 6.90
N SER A 443 0.33 -7.01 7.71
CA SER A 443 -0.41 -5.74 7.86
C SER A 443 -0.53 -4.98 6.54
N VAL A 444 0.54 -4.89 5.75
CA VAL A 444 0.53 -4.14 4.49
C VAL A 444 -0.34 -4.81 3.43
N ALA A 445 -0.36 -6.14 3.39
CA ALA A 445 -1.24 -6.92 2.51
C ALA A 445 -2.72 -6.78 2.91
N TYR A 446 -3.05 -6.94 4.20
CA TYR A 446 -4.42 -6.78 4.68
C TYR A 446 -4.92 -5.33 4.60
N ASN A 447 -4.08 -4.34 4.90
CA ASN A 447 -4.43 -2.92 4.70
C ASN A 447 -4.68 -2.61 3.21
N THR A 448 -3.94 -3.25 2.29
CA THR A 448 -4.13 -3.12 0.84
C THR A 448 -5.50 -3.63 0.34
N VAL A 449 -6.17 -4.53 1.08
CA VAL A 449 -7.57 -4.93 0.80
C VAL A 449 -8.51 -3.72 0.90
N PHE A 450 -8.28 -2.81 1.86
CA PHE A 450 -9.12 -1.63 2.08
C PHE A 450 -8.56 -0.37 1.40
N LEU A 451 -7.32 0.02 1.71
CA LEU A 451 -6.67 1.23 1.17
C LEU A 451 -6.57 1.20 -0.36
N GLY A 452 -6.41 0.01 -0.94
CA GLY A 452 -6.35 -0.20 -2.39
C GLY A 452 -7.60 0.24 -3.16
N GLU A 453 -8.75 0.46 -2.51
CA GLU A 453 -9.94 1.02 -3.18
C GLU A 453 -9.88 2.55 -3.33
N PHE A 454 -9.04 3.23 -2.55
CA PHE A 454 -8.93 4.70 -2.54
C PHE A 454 -7.69 5.20 -3.29
N MET A 455 -6.57 4.50 -3.14
CA MET A 455 -5.23 4.88 -3.61
C MET A 455 -4.41 3.61 -3.89
N GLN A 456 -3.33 3.73 -4.65
CA GLN A 456 -2.30 2.70 -4.77
C GLN A 456 -1.52 2.62 -3.44
N PRO A 457 -1.46 1.44 -2.81
CA PRO A 457 -0.60 1.22 -1.65
C PRO A 457 0.89 1.33 -2.01
N ASP A 458 1.58 2.18 -1.26
CA ASP A 458 3.03 2.16 -1.02
C ASP A 458 3.30 1.24 0.17
N TRP A 459 4.27 0.34 0.03
CA TRP A 459 4.56 -0.71 1.01
C TRP A 459 5.76 -0.39 1.92
N ASP A 460 6.22 0.86 1.88
CA ASP A 460 7.35 1.40 2.62
C ASP A 460 8.73 0.87 2.17
N MET A 461 9.77 1.65 2.48
CA MET A 461 11.16 1.28 2.33
C MET A 461 11.50 -0.03 3.05
N PHE A 462 12.65 -0.59 2.72
CA PHE A 462 13.31 -1.64 3.47
C PHE A 462 14.83 -1.50 3.35
N HIS A 463 15.59 -2.28 4.10
CA HIS A 463 17.04 -2.41 3.89
C HIS A 463 17.33 -3.61 2.99
N SER A 464 18.19 -3.44 1.99
CA SER A 464 18.73 -4.56 1.21
C SER A 464 19.74 -5.38 2.01
N VAL A 465 20.51 -4.73 2.91
CA VAL A 465 21.42 -5.41 3.84
C VAL A 465 20.71 -5.65 5.19
N HIS A 466 19.92 -6.72 5.26
CA HIS A 466 19.20 -7.11 6.49
C HIS A 466 18.86 -8.62 6.50
N PRO A 467 18.82 -9.31 7.66
CA PRO A 467 18.43 -10.73 7.74
C PRO A 467 17.02 -11.08 7.23
N MET A 468 16.15 -10.07 7.05
CA MET A 468 14.81 -10.20 6.45
C MET A 468 14.70 -9.51 5.08
N ALA A 469 15.81 -9.10 4.47
CA ALA A 469 15.79 -8.28 3.25
C ALA A 469 15.13 -8.99 2.07
N GLU A 470 15.48 -10.25 1.79
CA GLU A 470 14.84 -11.05 0.73
C GLU A 470 13.32 -11.20 0.94
N TYR A 471 12.91 -11.48 2.18
CA TYR A 471 11.51 -11.63 2.56
C TYR A 471 10.70 -10.34 2.33
N HIS A 472 11.30 -9.18 2.63
CA HIS A 472 10.69 -7.88 2.32
C HIS A 472 10.72 -7.58 0.81
N ALA A 473 11.81 -7.88 0.10
CA ALA A 473 11.96 -7.68 -1.34
C ALA A 473 10.91 -8.48 -2.14
N ALA A 474 10.78 -9.78 -1.87
CA ALA A 474 9.78 -10.66 -2.47
C ALA A 474 8.35 -10.15 -2.21
N ALA A 475 8.07 -9.64 -1.01
CA ALA A 475 6.78 -9.02 -0.69
C ALA A 475 6.53 -7.72 -1.49
N ARG A 476 7.52 -6.82 -1.62
CA ARG A 476 7.40 -5.61 -2.44
C ARG A 476 7.18 -5.95 -3.93
N ALA A 477 7.86 -6.98 -4.46
CA ALA A 477 7.72 -7.42 -5.85
C ALA A 477 6.28 -7.84 -6.21
N VAL A 478 5.57 -8.52 -5.30
CA VAL A 478 4.16 -8.93 -5.50
C VAL A 478 3.14 -7.88 -5.04
N GLY A 479 3.57 -6.85 -4.31
CA GLY A 479 2.71 -5.78 -3.77
C GLY A 479 2.13 -4.82 -4.82
N GLY A 480 2.67 -4.78 -6.04
CA GLY A 480 2.28 -3.84 -7.11
C GLY A 480 2.55 -2.36 -6.77
N CYS A 481 3.38 -2.13 -5.76
CA CYS A 481 3.75 -0.87 -5.15
C CYS A 481 5.04 -0.27 -5.73
N ALA A 482 5.42 0.94 -5.31
CA ALA A 482 6.78 1.45 -5.53
C ALA A 482 7.79 0.57 -4.80
N ILE A 483 9.04 0.51 -5.31
CA ILE A 483 10.12 -0.23 -4.68
C ILE A 483 11.29 0.72 -4.44
N TYR A 484 11.56 1.00 -3.17
CA TYR A 484 12.67 1.83 -2.74
C TYR A 484 13.31 1.26 -1.47
N VAL A 485 14.63 1.46 -1.32
CA VAL A 485 15.38 1.09 -0.11
C VAL A 485 15.71 2.34 0.72
N SER A 486 16.09 2.15 1.99
CA SER A 486 16.63 3.22 2.85
C SER A 486 18.02 2.91 3.41
N ASP A 487 18.75 2.06 2.70
CA ASP A 487 20.14 1.71 3.02
C ASP A 487 21.05 2.94 3.20
N LYS A 488 22.03 2.80 4.10
CA LYS A 488 23.15 3.75 4.22
C LYS A 488 24.07 3.66 3.01
N PRO A 489 24.70 4.77 2.57
CA PRO A 489 25.65 4.74 1.46
C PRO A 489 26.69 3.64 1.61
N GLY A 490 26.90 2.86 0.55
CA GLY A 490 27.85 1.75 0.50
C GLY A 490 27.44 0.48 1.24
N ASN A 491 26.22 0.42 1.81
CA ASN A 491 25.70 -0.74 2.52
C ASN A 491 24.50 -1.33 1.76
N HIS A 492 24.76 -1.87 0.56
CA HIS A 492 23.74 -2.36 -0.36
C HIS A 492 23.99 -3.82 -0.75
N ASP A 493 22.95 -4.63 -0.79
CA ASP A 493 22.97 -5.97 -1.41
C ASP A 493 22.56 -5.83 -2.88
N PHE A 494 23.56 -5.72 -3.75
CA PHE A 494 23.33 -5.55 -5.18
C PHE A 494 22.79 -6.81 -5.87
N ASP A 495 23.00 -8.00 -5.30
CA ASP A 495 22.53 -9.24 -5.90
C ASP A 495 21.06 -9.50 -5.54
N LEU A 496 20.62 -9.04 -4.37
CA LEU A 496 19.19 -8.90 -4.05
C LEU A 496 18.52 -7.81 -4.88
N LEU A 497 19.13 -6.62 -5.03
CA LEU A 497 18.53 -5.52 -5.79
C LEU A 497 18.33 -5.88 -7.28
N LYS A 498 19.23 -6.67 -7.88
CA LYS A 498 19.07 -7.20 -9.25
C LYS A 498 17.90 -8.16 -9.43
N LYS A 499 17.29 -8.71 -8.37
CA LYS A 499 16.03 -9.49 -8.44
C LYS A 499 14.77 -8.62 -8.53
N LEU A 500 14.92 -7.30 -8.39
CA LEU A 500 13.86 -6.29 -8.34
C LEU A 500 13.98 -5.23 -9.46
N VAL A 501 15.21 -4.82 -9.76
CA VAL A 501 15.55 -3.64 -10.56
C VAL A 501 16.19 -4.06 -11.89
N LEU A 502 15.66 -3.54 -13.00
CA LEU A 502 16.24 -3.73 -14.33
C LEU A 502 17.46 -2.79 -14.55
N PRO A 503 18.33 -3.06 -15.54
CA PRO A 503 19.52 -2.22 -15.79
C PRO A 503 19.23 -0.74 -16.07
N ASP A 504 18.03 -0.41 -16.56
CA ASP A 504 17.57 0.96 -16.79
C ASP A 504 17.04 1.67 -15.53
N GLY A 505 17.09 1.01 -14.37
CA GLY A 505 16.59 1.52 -13.09
C GLY A 505 15.06 1.45 -12.94
N SER A 506 14.35 0.82 -13.88
CA SER A 506 12.92 0.53 -13.75
C SER A 506 12.67 -0.78 -13.00
N ILE A 507 11.42 -1.04 -12.60
CA ILE A 507 11.02 -2.27 -11.88
C ILE A 507 9.93 -3.06 -12.62
N LEU A 508 9.83 -4.36 -12.32
CA LEU A 508 8.76 -5.24 -12.79
C LEU A 508 7.51 -5.16 -11.90
N ARG A 509 6.92 -3.97 -11.80
CA ARG A 509 5.77 -3.73 -10.91
C ARG A 509 4.49 -4.38 -11.44
N ALA A 510 3.86 -5.23 -10.62
CA ALA A 510 2.54 -5.79 -10.94
C ALA A 510 1.44 -4.69 -11.00
N LYS A 511 0.44 -4.87 -11.86
CA LYS A 511 -0.61 -3.88 -12.18
C LYS A 511 -1.52 -3.53 -11.01
N LEU A 512 -1.81 -4.49 -10.14
CA LEU A 512 -2.80 -4.38 -9.07
C LEU A 512 -2.11 -4.27 -7.70
N PRO A 513 -2.72 -3.57 -6.72
CA PRO A 513 -2.32 -3.69 -5.33
C PRO A 513 -2.33 -5.15 -4.88
N GLY A 514 -1.20 -5.65 -4.38
CA GLY A 514 -1.03 -7.04 -3.96
C GLY A 514 -1.90 -7.38 -2.75
N ARG A 515 -2.73 -8.42 -2.85
CA ARG A 515 -3.76 -8.73 -1.84
C ARG A 515 -3.64 -10.16 -1.31
N PRO A 516 -4.04 -10.43 -0.06
CA PRO A 516 -4.28 -11.79 0.39
C PRO A 516 -5.16 -12.56 -0.60
N THR A 517 -4.83 -13.82 -0.87
CA THR A 517 -5.69 -14.71 -1.65
C THR A 517 -7.01 -14.96 -0.89
N ARG A 518 -8.06 -15.34 -1.62
CA ARG A 518 -9.41 -15.49 -1.03
C ARG A 518 -9.45 -16.45 0.16
N ASP A 519 -8.66 -17.52 0.13
CA ASP A 519 -8.56 -18.52 1.21
C ASP A 519 -7.76 -18.03 2.42
N CYS A 520 -6.82 -17.10 2.24
CA CYS A 520 -6.12 -16.45 3.35
C CYS A 520 -6.98 -15.43 4.10
N LEU A 521 -7.97 -14.77 3.47
CA LEU A 521 -8.71 -13.61 4.03
C LEU A 521 -9.18 -13.75 5.49
N PHE A 522 -9.46 -14.96 5.96
CA PHE A 522 -9.99 -15.25 7.30
C PHE A 522 -9.11 -16.22 8.12
N SER A 523 -7.85 -16.42 7.75
CA SER A 523 -6.84 -17.06 8.60
C SER A 523 -5.99 -16.01 9.33
N ASP A 524 -5.33 -16.38 10.42
CA ASP A 524 -4.35 -15.51 11.09
C ASP A 524 -2.94 -16.07 10.83
N PRO A 525 -2.30 -15.75 9.68
CA PRO A 525 -1.00 -16.31 9.30
C PRO A 525 0.17 -15.84 10.17
N ALA A 526 -0.10 -14.99 11.17
CA ALA A 526 0.86 -14.58 12.18
C ALA A 526 0.76 -15.41 13.47
N ARG A 527 -0.33 -16.16 13.66
CA ARG A 527 -0.70 -16.77 14.95
C ARG A 527 -1.36 -18.14 14.92
N ASP A 528 -2.06 -18.53 13.87
CA ASP A 528 -2.87 -19.77 13.90
C ASP A 528 -2.07 -21.07 13.83
N GLY A 529 -0.77 -20.97 13.52
CA GLY A 529 0.21 -22.07 13.60
C GLY A 529 0.17 -23.03 12.42
N LYS A 530 -0.60 -22.70 11.38
CA LYS A 530 -0.87 -23.59 10.23
C LYS A 530 -0.99 -22.86 8.89
N SER A 531 -1.30 -21.57 8.88
CA SER A 531 -1.56 -20.82 7.64
C SER A 531 -0.35 -20.04 7.16
N ILE A 532 0.06 -20.28 5.91
CA ILE A 532 0.84 -19.30 5.15
C ILE A 532 -0.03 -18.08 4.81
N LEU A 533 0.61 -16.92 4.65
CA LEU A 533 0.05 -15.80 3.92
C LEU A 533 0.40 -15.95 2.44
N LYS A 534 -0.60 -16.03 1.56
CA LYS A 534 -0.41 -15.88 0.12
C LYS A 534 -0.88 -14.50 -0.32
N ILE A 535 -0.04 -13.77 -1.05
CA ILE A 535 -0.30 -12.44 -1.61
C ILE A 535 -0.27 -12.57 -3.12
N TRP A 536 -1.33 -12.16 -3.83
CA TRP A 536 -1.41 -12.22 -5.29
C TRP A 536 -1.51 -10.84 -5.94
N SER A 537 -1.02 -10.73 -7.18
CA SER A 537 -1.29 -9.63 -8.09
C SER A 537 -1.27 -10.12 -9.56
N LEU A 538 -1.40 -9.19 -10.51
CA LEU A 538 -1.58 -9.44 -11.95
C LEU A 538 -0.58 -8.62 -12.78
N ASN A 539 -0.01 -9.23 -13.81
CA ASN A 539 0.92 -8.62 -14.77
C ASN A 539 0.19 -8.31 -16.10
N GLU A 540 0.92 -8.16 -17.21
CA GLU A 540 0.30 -8.06 -18.55
C GLU A 540 -0.31 -9.39 -19.02
N HIS A 541 0.43 -10.50 -18.92
CA HIS A 541 0.06 -11.82 -19.47
C HIS A 541 0.12 -12.97 -18.44
N SER A 542 0.25 -12.65 -17.15
CA SER A 542 0.38 -13.61 -16.06
C SER A 542 -0.16 -13.06 -14.74
N GLY A 543 -0.26 -13.92 -13.72
CA GLY A 543 -0.34 -13.52 -12.31
C GLY A 543 0.97 -13.79 -11.58
N VAL A 544 1.08 -13.22 -10.39
CA VAL A 544 2.18 -13.50 -9.45
C VAL A 544 1.61 -13.76 -8.06
N ILE A 545 2.16 -14.74 -7.33
CA ILE A 545 1.79 -15.07 -5.95
C ILE A 545 3.05 -15.16 -5.10
N GLY A 546 3.18 -14.34 -4.05
CA GLY A 546 4.16 -14.56 -2.99
C GLY A 546 3.54 -15.36 -1.85
N ALA A 547 4.18 -16.44 -1.43
CA ALA A 547 3.81 -17.24 -0.26
C ALA A 547 4.80 -16.99 0.88
N PHE A 548 4.30 -16.76 2.10
CA PHE A 548 5.11 -16.34 3.25
C PHE A 548 4.69 -17.07 4.52
N ASN A 549 5.65 -17.59 5.29
CA ASN A 549 5.41 -17.97 6.68
C ASN A 549 5.54 -16.72 7.56
N CYS A 550 4.41 -16.14 7.98
CA CYS A 550 4.37 -14.93 8.82
C CYS A 550 4.32 -15.22 10.34
N GLN A 551 4.38 -16.49 10.76
CA GLN A 551 4.17 -16.91 12.14
C GLN A 551 5.17 -16.30 13.13
N GLY A 552 4.76 -16.19 14.39
CA GLY A 552 5.63 -15.97 15.55
C GLY A 552 5.65 -14.57 16.13
N ALA A 553 5.24 -13.55 15.38
CA ALA A 553 5.13 -12.17 15.86
C ALA A 553 3.77 -11.56 15.53
N GLY A 554 3.30 -10.59 16.32
CA GLY A 554 2.09 -9.84 15.98
C GLY A 554 1.55 -8.90 17.05
N TRP A 555 0.53 -8.13 16.69
CA TRP A 555 -0.06 -7.08 17.53
C TRP A 555 -0.67 -7.61 18.84
N CYS A 556 -0.16 -7.21 19.99
CA CYS A 556 -0.67 -7.62 21.31
C CYS A 556 -1.71 -6.62 21.86
N ARG A 557 -2.97 -7.05 21.98
CA ARG A 557 -4.07 -6.21 22.54
C ARG A 557 -3.83 -5.76 23.98
N VAL A 558 -3.15 -6.57 24.80
CA VAL A 558 -2.91 -6.27 26.23
C VAL A 558 -1.70 -5.36 26.41
N GLY A 559 -0.57 -5.73 25.82
CA GLY A 559 0.68 -4.96 25.90
C GLY A 559 0.71 -3.71 25.01
N LYS A 560 -0.27 -3.55 24.11
CA LYS A 560 -0.37 -2.46 23.13
C LYS A 560 0.94 -2.24 22.36
N LYS A 561 1.51 -3.32 21.83
CA LYS A 561 2.69 -3.28 20.94
C LYS A 561 2.75 -4.54 20.09
N ASN A 562 3.57 -4.53 19.03
CA ASN A 562 4.04 -5.77 18.43
C ASN A 562 4.95 -6.51 19.43
N LEU A 563 4.89 -7.84 19.40
CA LEU A 563 5.83 -8.70 20.11
C LEU A 563 5.99 -10.03 19.38
N VAL A 564 7.16 -10.66 19.56
CA VAL A 564 7.34 -12.08 19.30
C VAL A 564 6.58 -12.83 20.40
N HIS A 565 5.63 -13.67 19.99
CA HIS A 565 4.86 -14.55 20.89
C HIS A 565 5.32 -16.01 20.82
N ASP A 566 6.03 -16.37 19.75
CA ASP A 566 6.69 -17.65 19.54
C ASP A 566 8.01 -17.40 18.78
N GLU A 567 9.14 -17.77 19.39
CA GLU A 567 10.48 -17.60 18.82
C GLU A 567 10.86 -18.67 17.80
N GLN A 568 10.23 -19.86 17.87
CA GLN A 568 10.49 -20.99 16.97
C GLN A 568 9.18 -21.61 16.43
N PRO A 569 8.37 -20.85 15.65
CA PRO A 569 7.16 -21.38 15.06
C PRO A 569 7.37 -22.61 14.19
N ALA A 570 6.30 -23.37 14.02
CA ALA A 570 6.28 -24.53 13.16
C ALA A 570 6.49 -24.16 11.68
N THR A 571 7.13 -25.08 10.96
CA THR A 571 7.01 -25.19 9.51
C THR A 571 5.54 -25.39 9.14
N VAL A 572 5.00 -24.56 8.24
CA VAL A 572 3.61 -24.65 7.78
C VAL A 572 3.55 -25.06 6.31
N THR A 573 2.49 -25.79 5.96
CA THR A 573 2.22 -26.20 4.57
C THR A 573 0.90 -25.60 4.10
N GLY A 574 0.96 -24.88 2.98
CA GLY A 574 -0.21 -24.41 2.25
C GLY A 574 -0.25 -25.00 0.84
N VAL A 575 -1.13 -24.46 0.00
CA VAL A 575 -1.24 -24.83 -1.41
C VAL A 575 -1.44 -23.61 -2.31
N ILE A 576 -0.87 -23.67 -3.52
CA ILE A 576 -1.04 -22.70 -4.60
C ILE A 576 -2.03 -23.25 -5.63
N ARG A 577 -2.92 -22.41 -6.16
CA ARG A 577 -3.86 -22.76 -7.24
C ARG A 577 -3.95 -21.65 -8.29
N ALA A 578 -4.30 -21.99 -9.53
CA ALA A 578 -4.59 -21.01 -10.58
C ALA A 578 -5.62 -19.94 -10.15
N GLN A 579 -6.67 -20.36 -9.42
CA GLN A 579 -7.74 -19.49 -8.90
C GLN A 579 -7.31 -18.50 -7.81
N ASP A 580 -6.11 -18.66 -7.25
CA ASP A 580 -5.60 -17.76 -6.21
C ASP A 580 -5.29 -16.37 -6.80
N VAL A 581 -4.95 -16.31 -8.10
CA VAL A 581 -4.92 -15.08 -8.91
C VAL A 581 -6.34 -14.81 -9.43
N HIS A 582 -7.13 -14.08 -8.64
CA HIS A 582 -8.57 -13.86 -8.88
C HIS A 582 -8.93 -13.29 -10.28
N HIS A 583 -8.02 -12.59 -10.95
CA HIS A 583 -8.24 -11.98 -12.27
C HIS A 583 -7.44 -12.61 -13.41
N LEU A 584 -6.85 -13.80 -13.23
CA LEU A 584 -6.02 -14.48 -14.24
C LEU A 584 -6.75 -14.70 -15.57
N ALA A 585 -8.07 -14.94 -15.53
CA ALA A 585 -8.91 -15.09 -16.72
C ALA A 585 -8.95 -13.84 -17.63
N THR A 586 -8.63 -12.65 -17.11
CA THR A 586 -8.64 -11.38 -17.88
C THR A 586 -7.35 -11.13 -18.66
N VAL A 587 -6.32 -11.96 -18.46
CA VAL A 587 -5.03 -11.93 -19.18
C VAL A 587 -4.73 -13.27 -19.89
N ALA A 588 -5.72 -14.17 -19.92
CA ALA A 588 -5.63 -15.43 -20.63
C ALA A 588 -6.06 -15.27 -22.10
N ALA A 589 -5.43 -16.03 -23.00
CA ALA A 589 -5.78 -16.04 -24.42
C ALA A 589 -7.12 -16.73 -24.68
N ASP A 590 -7.78 -16.38 -25.78
CA ASP A 590 -9.08 -16.95 -26.16
C ASP A 590 -9.05 -18.48 -26.21
N GLY A 591 -10.12 -19.09 -25.67
CA GLY A 591 -10.26 -20.54 -25.52
C GLY A 591 -9.53 -21.14 -24.31
N TRP A 592 -8.97 -20.34 -23.40
CA TRP A 592 -8.33 -20.85 -22.19
C TRP A 592 -9.26 -21.74 -21.35
N ASN A 593 -8.81 -22.95 -21.06
CA ASN A 593 -9.61 -23.96 -20.35
C ASN A 593 -9.57 -23.81 -18.82
N GLY A 594 -8.50 -23.24 -18.27
CA GLY A 594 -8.23 -23.11 -16.83
C GLY A 594 -6.88 -23.70 -16.37
N ASP A 595 -6.12 -24.35 -17.26
CA ASP A 595 -4.81 -24.93 -16.93
C ASP A 595 -3.71 -23.85 -16.93
N VAL A 596 -2.73 -23.95 -16.04
CA VAL A 596 -1.65 -22.96 -15.91
C VAL A 596 -0.27 -23.60 -15.85
N ILE A 597 0.75 -22.82 -16.19
CA ILE A 597 2.11 -23.08 -15.74
C ILE A 597 2.36 -22.28 -14.47
N VAL A 598 2.88 -22.94 -13.44
CA VAL A 598 3.41 -22.31 -12.23
C VAL A 598 4.93 -22.45 -12.27
N TYR A 599 5.64 -21.31 -12.33
CA TYR A 599 7.09 -21.26 -12.13
C TYR A 599 7.39 -20.89 -10.67
N SER A 600 8.27 -21.65 -10.02
CA SER A 600 8.74 -21.42 -8.64
C SER A 600 10.08 -20.69 -8.67
N HIS A 601 10.19 -19.50 -8.06
CA HIS A 601 11.41 -18.67 -8.16
C HIS A 601 12.61 -19.28 -7.41
N ILE A 602 12.44 -19.73 -6.16
CA ILE A 602 13.51 -20.40 -5.40
C ILE A 602 13.69 -21.85 -5.88
N GLY A 603 12.59 -22.53 -6.22
CA GLY A 603 12.63 -23.89 -6.78
C GLY A 603 13.29 -24.01 -8.15
N GLY A 604 13.28 -22.95 -8.96
CA GLY A 604 13.87 -22.92 -10.31
C GLY A 604 13.11 -23.75 -11.36
N GLU A 605 11.91 -24.25 -11.04
CA GLU A 605 11.19 -25.25 -11.82
C GLU A 605 9.80 -24.77 -12.31
N VAL A 606 9.32 -25.39 -13.40
CA VAL A 606 7.96 -25.18 -13.94
C VAL A 606 7.09 -26.41 -13.69
N THR A 607 5.89 -26.20 -13.17
CA THR A 607 4.85 -27.22 -13.02
C THR A 607 3.66 -26.88 -13.89
N CYS A 608 3.23 -27.83 -14.73
CA CYS A 608 1.92 -27.78 -15.36
C CYS A 608 0.84 -28.15 -14.34
N LEU A 609 -0.02 -27.20 -14.00
CA LEU A 609 -1.06 -27.31 -12.99
C LEU A 609 -2.44 -27.25 -13.68
N PRO A 610 -3.14 -28.38 -13.83
CA PRO A 610 -4.47 -28.42 -14.43
C PRO A 610 -5.49 -27.59 -13.64
N LYS A 611 -6.60 -27.23 -14.30
CA LYS A 611 -7.74 -26.55 -13.68
C LYS A 611 -8.16 -27.23 -12.38
N ASN A 612 -8.36 -26.43 -11.33
CA ASN A 612 -8.73 -26.84 -9.97
C ASN A 612 -7.68 -27.68 -9.21
N ALA A 613 -6.55 -28.07 -9.82
CA ALA A 613 -5.45 -28.73 -9.13
C ALA A 613 -4.73 -27.75 -8.17
N SER A 614 -3.89 -28.30 -7.28
CA SER A 614 -3.17 -27.50 -6.28
C SER A 614 -1.75 -28.01 -6.04
N LEU A 615 -0.78 -27.10 -6.12
CA LEU A 615 0.64 -27.36 -5.82
C LEU A 615 0.89 -27.12 -4.32
N PRO A 616 1.38 -28.11 -3.54
CA PRO A 616 1.73 -27.88 -2.13
C PRO A 616 2.99 -27.03 -2.00
N VAL A 617 3.03 -26.16 -0.99
CA VAL A 617 4.20 -25.35 -0.63
C VAL A 617 4.41 -25.39 0.88
N THR A 618 5.64 -25.64 1.32
CA THR A 618 6.00 -25.86 2.73
C THR A 618 7.13 -24.91 3.12
N LEU A 619 6.89 -24.06 4.13
CA LEU A 619 7.79 -22.96 4.50
C LEU A 619 8.11 -23.00 6.00
N LYS A 620 9.41 -23.02 6.36
CA LYS A 620 9.85 -22.79 7.75
C LYS A 620 9.63 -21.32 8.13
N THR A 621 9.79 -20.99 9.40
CA THR A 621 9.58 -19.62 9.90
C THR A 621 10.49 -18.63 9.17
N ARG A 622 9.92 -17.52 8.69
CA ARG A 622 10.59 -16.48 7.88
C ARG A 622 11.05 -16.94 6.48
N GLU A 623 10.69 -18.15 6.04
CA GLU A 623 10.82 -18.54 4.63
C GLU A 623 9.66 -17.99 3.80
N TYR A 624 9.94 -17.82 2.51
CA TYR A 624 9.02 -17.33 1.48
C TYR A 624 9.23 -18.14 0.18
N GLU A 625 8.34 -18.00 -0.78
CA GLU A 625 8.53 -18.38 -2.19
C GLU A 625 7.70 -17.43 -3.08
N VAL A 626 8.12 -17.20 -4.32
CA VAL A 626 7.37 -16.41 -5.30
C VAL A 626 7.07 -17.25 -6.54
N PHE A 627 5.79 -17.31 -6.89
CA PHE A 627 5.28 -18.08 -8.01
C PHE A 627 4.81 -17.15 -9.13
N THR A 628 5.30 -17.37 -10.36
CA THR A 628 4.69 -16.78 -11.57
C THR A 628 3.68 -17.77 -12.13
N VAL A 629 2.43 -17.33 -12.32
CA VAL A 629 1.29 -18.17 -12.74
C VAL A 629 0.80 -17.71 -14.11
N VAL A 630 1.05 -18.52 -15.15
CA VAL A 630 0.81 -18.15 -16.55
C VAL A 630 -0.33 -19.01 -17.13
N PRO A 631 -1.34 -18.43 -17.81
CA PRO A 631 -2.36 -19.21 -18.51
C PRO A 631 -1.73 -20.07 -19.62
N LEU A 632 -1.97 -21.38 -19.61
CA LEU A 632 -1.44 -22.28 -20.64
C LEU A 632 -2.27 -22.14 -21.94
N LYS A 633 -1.63 -21.77 -23.05
CA LYS A 633 -2.27 -21.75 -24.37
C LYS A 633 -1.86 -22.98 -25.16
N LYS A 634 -2.85 -23.72 -25.67
CA LYS A 634 -2.62 -24.71 -26.73
C LYS A 634 -2.65 -24.04 -28.10
N LEU A 635 -1.65 -24.37 -28.92
CA LEU A 635 -1.43 -23.91 -30.29
C LEU A 635 -2.06 -24.89 -31.29
N ASP A 636 -2.24 -24.46 -32.54
CA ASP A 636 -2.99 -25.24 -33.55
C ASP A 636 -2.21 -26.48 -34.04
N ASN A 637 -0.88 -26.47 -33.95
CA ASN A 637 -0.03 -27.66 -34.13
C ASN A 637 -0.13 -28.68 -32.96
N GLY A 638 -0.86 -28.35 -31.90
CA GLY A 638 -1.09 -29.19 -30.74
C GLY A 638 -0.11 -28.99 -29.57
N VAL A 639 0.94 -28.16 -29.73
CA VAL A 639 1.87 -27.81 -28.65
C VAL A 639 1.17 -26.90 -27.62
N SER A 640 1.52 -27.05 -26.34
CA SER A 640 1.06 -26.15 -25.27
C SER A 640 2.21 -25.26 -24.81
N PHE A 641 1.98 -23.95 -24.73
CA PHE A 641 2.98 -22.92 -24.46
C PHE A 641 2.57 -21.94 -23.35
N ALA A 642 3.55 -21.42 -22.61
CA ALA A 642 3.36 -20.30 -21.68
C ALA A 642 4.67 -19.49 -21.48
N ALA A 643 4.62 -18.15 -21.63
CA ALA A 643 5.77 -17.27 -21.40
C ALA A 643 5.94 -16.95 -19.90
N VAL A 644 7.05 -17.38 -19.29
CA VAL A 644 7.30 -17.19 -17.85
C VAL A 644 7.95 -15.83 -17.57
N GLY A 645 8.86 -15.37 -18.42
CA GLY A 645 9.55 -14.07 -18.28
C GLY A 645 10.97 -14.21 -17.72
N LEU A 646 11.49 -13.17 -17.06
CA LEU A 646 12.86 -13.15 -16.53
C LEU A 646 12.96 -13.95 -15.23
N ILE A 647 13.37 -15.21 -15.31
CA ILE A 647 13.25 -16.17 -14.20
C ILE A 647 14.10 -15.85 -12.97
N ALA A 648 15.17 -15.08 -13.13
CA ALA A 648 15.99 -14.55 -12.03
C ALA A 648 15.33 -13.38 -11.25
N MET A 649 14.22 -12.82 -11.74
CA MET A 649 13.47 -11.75 -11.07
C MET A 649 12.35 -12.34 -10.20
N PHE A 650 12.05 -11.72 -9.05
CA PHE A 650 10.95 -12.16 -8.19
C PHE A 650 9.60 -12.13 -8.92
N ASN A 651 9.30 -11.05 -9.65
CA ASN A 651 8.13 -10.97 -10.53
C ASN A 651 8.51 -11.23 -12.00
N SER A 652 9.04 -12.43 -12.27
CA SER A 652 9.47 -12.89 -13.61
C SER A 652 8.46 -12.55 -14.71
N GLY A 653 7.18 -12.88 -14.49
CA GLY A 653 6.09 -12.62 -15.45
C GLY A 653 5.76 -11.14 -15.67
N GLY A 654 6.26 -10.23 -14.84
CA GLY A 654 6.17 -8.78 -15.04
C GLY A 654 7.09 -8.25 -16.14
N ALA A 655 8.04 -9.07 -16.63
CA ALA A 655 8.91 -8.73 -17.75
C ALA A 655 8.22 -8.90 -19.12
N VAL A 656 7.18 -9.74 -19.21
CA VAL A 656 6.46 -10.04 -20.45
C VAL A 656 5.47 -8.92 -20.76
N THR A 657 5.69 -8.17 -21.83
CA THR A 657 4.88 -7.00 -22.22
C THR A 657 3.83 -7.35 -23.29
N ALA A 658 4.12 -8.30 -24.17
CA ALA A 658 3.19 -8.83 -25.17
C ALA A 658 3.40 -10.33 -25.39
N VAL A 659 2.31 -11.03 -25.74
CA VAL A 659 2.34 -12.38 -26.32
C VAL A 659 1.42 -12.38 -27.54
N ARG A 660 1.86 -12.99 -28.64
CA ARG A 660 1.06 -13.22 -29.85
C ARG A 660 1.33 -14.62 -30.37
N TYR A 661 0.30 -15.24 -30.91
CA TYR A 661 0.36 -16.53 -31.58
C TYR A 661 0.24 -16.27 -33.07
N VAL A 662 1.16 -16.79 -33.87
CA VAL A 662 1.21 -16.52 -35.32
C VAL A 662 0.67 -17.71 -36.12
N GLU A 663 0.33 -17.44 -37.38
CA GLU A 663 0.08 -18.50 -38.37
C GLU A 663 1.33 -19.41 -38.48
N ASP A 664 1.12 -20.67 -38.87
CA ASP A 664 2.09 -21.77 -38.70
C ASP A 664 2.49 -22.11 -37.25
N ALA A 665 1.72 -21.61 -36.25
CA ALA A 665 1.78 -22.00 -34.83
C ALA A 665 3.10 -21.69 -34.09
N GLY A 666 3.85 -20.69 -34.55
CA GLY A 666 4.89 -20.03 -33.75
C GLY A 666 4.34 -19.09 -32.68
N VAL A 667 5.21 -18.55 -31.83
CA VAL A 667 4.85 -17.56 -30.79
C VAL A 667 5.81 -16.35 -30.82
N GLU A 668 5.27 -15.14 -30.90
CA GLU A 668 6.00 -13.88 -30.65
C GLU A 668 5.76 -13.46 -29.18
N VAL A 669 6.83 -13.24 -28.43
CA VAL A 669 6.81 -12.75 -27.05
C VAL A 669 7.65 -11.49 -26.97
N ARG A 670 7.16 -10.44 -26.28
CA ARG A 670 7.96 -9.25 -25.99
C ARG A 670 8.35 -9.21 -24.53
N VAL A 671 9.64 -9.03 -24.25
CA VAL A 671 10.21 -9.05 -22.90
C VAL A 671 11.09 -7.82 -22.66
N ARG A 672 10.91 -7.17 -21.52
CA ARG A 672 11.69 -5.99 -21.09
C ARG A 672 12.68 -6.37 -19.99
N GLY A 673 13.95 -6.02 -20.18
CA GLY A 673 15.05 -6.31 -19.24
C GLY A 673 16.20 -7.07 -19.89
N SER A 674 16.89 -7.91 -19.12
CA SER A 674 18.10 -8.65 -19.51
C SER A 674 18.32 -9.91 -18.66
N GLY A 675 19.15 -10.84 -19.12
CA GLY A 675 19.43 -12.11 -18.46
C GLY A 675 18.46 -13.22 -18.86
N THR A 676 18.43 -14.31 -18.08
CA THR A 676 17.74 -15.55 -18.43
C THR A 676 16.22 -15.36 -18.52
N VAL A 677 15.67 -15.60 -19.72
CA VAL A 677 14.23 -15.75 -19.95
C VAL A 677 13.86 -17.21 -19.85
N GLY A 678 12.72 -17.49 -19.21
CA GLY A 678 12.06 -18.79 -19.22
C GLY A 678 10.75 -18.76 -20.01
N ALA A 679 10.44 -19.88 -20.66
CA ALA A 679 9.12 -20.20 -21.17
C ALA A 679 8.86 -21.71 -21.00
N TYR A 680 7.61 -22.11 -20.86
CA TYR A 680 7.21 -23.51 -20.95
C TYR A 680 6.77 -23.83 -22.38
N SER A 681 7.17 -25.00 -22.86
CA SER A 681 6.66 -25.63 -24.08
C SER A 681 6.51 -27.13 -23.88
N SER A 682 5.40 -27.72 -24.31
CA SER A 682 5.18 -29.17 -24.25
C SER A 682 5.94 -29.97 -25.33
N ALA A 683 6.66 -29.27 -26.22
CA ALA A 683 7.53 -29.83 -27.24
C ALA A 683 8.80 -28.99 -27.36
N ARG A 684 9.91 -29.60 -27.79
CA ARG A 684 11.17 -28.89 -28.02
C ARG A 684 11.01 -27.93 -29.21
N PRO A 685 11.25 -26.61 -29.06
CA PRO A 685 11.29 -25.70 -30.20
C PRO A 685 12.35 -26.11 -31.22
N THR A 686 12.16 -25.76 -32.49
CA THR A 686 13.19 -25.90 -33.53
C THR A 686 14.13 -24.70 -33.58
N ARG A 687 13.63 -23.49 -33.28
CA ARG A 687 14.43 -22.27 -33.20
C ARG A 687 13.88 -21.27 -32.18
N VAL A 688 14.78 -20.50 -31.58
CA VAL A 688 14.47 -19.26 -30.84
C VAL A 688 15.22 -18.12 -31.53
N VAL A 689 14.56 -16.98 -31.71
CA VAL A 689 15.08 -15.78 -32.36
C VAL A 689 14.85 -14.58 -31.45
N VAL A 690 15.82 -13.69 -31.31
CA VAL A 690 15.75 -12.45 -30.52
C VAL A 690 16.07 -11.28 -31.46
N ASP A 691 15.11 -10.39 -31.68
CA ASP A 691 15.16 -9.22 -32.56
C ASP A 691 15.79 -9.47 -33.95
N SER A 692 15.48 -10.65 -34.52
CA SER A 692 15.93 -11.21 -35.81
C SER A 692 17.24 -12.02 -35.78
N GLU A 693 17.98 -12.08 -34.68
CA GLU A 693 19.16 -12.93 -34.52
C GLU A 693 18.81 -14.27 -33.87
N ALA A 694 19.41 -15.37 -34.32
CA ALA A 694 19.14 -16.71 -33.76
C ALA A 694 19.84 -16.88 -32.40
N ALA A 695 19.08 -17.21 -31.36
CA ALA A 695 19.61 -17.38 -30.01
C ALA A 695 19.87 -18.86 -29.70
N GLU A 696 20.97 -19.14 -28.98
CA GLU A 696 21.15 -20.44 -28.33
C GLU A 696 20.14 -20.58 -27.18
N PHE A 697 19.51 -21.75 -27.08
CA PHE A 697 18.53 -22.04 -26.05
C PHE A 697 18.70 -23.46 -25.48
N CYS A 698 18.44 -23.57 -24.18
CA CYS A 698 18.28 -24.84 -23.50
C CYS A 698 16.81 -25.28 -23.54
N TYR A 699 16.58 -26.58 -23.63
CA TYR A 699 15.26 -27.19 -23.42
C TYR A 699 15.45 -28.41 -22.52
N VAL A 700 14.69 -28.47 -21.43
CA VAL A 700 14.77 -29.57 -20.45
C VAL A 700 13.64 -30.56 -20.72
N ASP A 701 14.00 -31.71 -21.28
CA ASP A 701 13.06 -32.80 -21.56
C ASP A 701 12.29 -33.24 -20.31
N GLY A 702 11.00 -33.55 -20.48
CA GLY A 702 10.11 -33.99 -19.41
C GLY A 702 9.45 -32.86 -18.62
N CYS A 703 10.15 -31.75 -18.29
CA CYS A 703 9.52 -30.59 -17.65
C CYS A 703 9.09 -29.49 -18.63
N GLY A 704 9.67 -29.45 -19.84
CA GLY A 704 9.26 -28.53 -20.91
C GLY A 704 9.79 -27.09 -20.74
N LEU A 705 10.74 -26.86 -19.83
CA LEU A 705 11.35 -25.54 -19.65
C LEU A 705 12.30 -25.22 -20.81
N VAL A 706 12.00 -24.15 -21.54
CA VAL A 706 12.88 -23.45 -22.48
C VAL A 706 13.57 -22.31 -21.74
N THR A 707 14.89 -22.17 -21.87
CA THR A 707 15.61 -20.97 -21.41
C THR A 707 16.62 -20.46 -22.43
N PHE A 708 16.82 -19.13 -22.46
CA PHE A 708 17.79 -18.42 -23.29
C PHE A 708 18.13 -17.08 -22.63
N GLU A 709 19.24 -16.46 -23.04
CA GLU A 709 19.72 -15.19 -22.46
C GLU A 709 19.29 -13.98 -23.29
N LEU A 710 18.97 -12.87 -22.61
CA LEU A 710 18.85 -11.54 -23.21
C LEU A 710 20.06 -10.69 -22.80
N ALA A 711 20.63 -9.94 -23.75
CA ALA A 711 21.69 -8.99 -23.45
C ALA A 711 21.20 -7.82 -22.59
N VAL A 712 22.12 -6.99 -22.08
CA VAL A 712 21.78 -5.71 -21.45
C VAL A 712 21.39 -4.72 -22.55
N PRO A 713 20.17 -4.15 -22.54
CA PRO A 713 19.75 -3.22 -23.59
C PRO A 713 20.46 -1.87 -23.47
N GLU A 714 20.81 -1.27 -24.61
CA GLU A 714 21.41 0.08 -24.67
C GLU A 714 20.38 1.21 -24.47
N GLN A 715 19.08 0.91 -24.56
CA GLN A 715 17.99 1.89 -24.53
C GLN A 715 17.08 1.68 -23.31
N GLU A 716 16.68 2.79 -22.69
CA GLU A 716 15.71 2.78 -21.59
C GLU A 716 14.37 2.20 -22.03
N LEU A 717 13.73 1.37 -21.19
CA LEU A 717 12.47 0.68 -21.48
C LEU A 717 12.46 -0.23 -22.74
N TYR A 718 13.63 -0.60 -23.27
CA TYR A 718 13.73 -1.49 -24.43
C TYR A 718 13.03 -2.83 -24.17
N SER A 719 12.26 -3.29 -25.16
CA SER A 719 11.54 -4.56 -25.09
C SER A 719 11.91 -5.42 -26.28
N TRP A 720 12.71 -6.46 -26.02
CA TRP A 720 13.15 -7.45 -26.99
C TRP A 720 11.96 -8.17 -27.63
N THR A 721 12.03 -8.42 -28.93
CA THR A 721 11.04 -9.23 -29.65
C THR A 721 11.59 -10.64 -29.86
N ILE A 722 10.98 -11.62 -29.18
CA ILE A 722 11.40 -13.02 -29.22
C ILE A 722 10.41 -13.81 -30.09
N SER A 723 10.91 -14.61 -31.03
CA SER A 723 10.11 -15.60 -31.77
C SER A 723 10.53 -17.01 -31.38
N ILE A 724 9.55 -17.87 -31.11
CA ILE A 724 9.73 -19.29 -30.80
C ILE A 724 9.00 -20.12 -31.85
N GLU A 725 9.73 -21.02 -32.50
CA GLU A 725 9.31 -21.75 -33.69
C GLU A 725 9.34 -23.27 -33.45
N TYR A 726 8.48 -24.01 -34.18
CA TYR A 726 8.24 -25.45 -34.01
C TYR A 726 8.34 -26.18 -35.34
#